data_AF-A0AAV5F338-F1
#
_entry.id   AF-A0AAV5F338-F1
#
_cell.length_a   1.000
_cell.length_b   1.000
_cell.length_c   1.000
_cell.angle_alpha   90.00
_cell.angle_beta   90.00
_cell.angle_gamma   90.00
#
_symmetry.space_group_name_H-M   'P 1'
#
loop_
_entity.id
_entity.type
_entity.pdbx_description
1 polymer ?
#
loop_
_entity_poly.entity_id
_entity_poly.type
_entity_poly.pdbx_seq_one_letter_code
_entity_poly.pdbx_strand_id
1 'polypeptide(L)'
;MRRHVSGGRGRLHAPRRRQVGIGPIAAIYRRSQHVCPVPLSECDAARNFSVLCELRLDVSRSLPASAIRIDGSALTGKDVYKARLRLLRRPRVCILGGGFGGLYTALRLESLEWPSDRKPQVVLVDQSDRFVFKPMLYELLSGEVDVWEIAPSFTELLRNTSIQFVRDSVKLLRPSDHFRREPGESCTGGIVHLESGTVIEYDWLVLALGAEAKIDVVPGSVEYALPFTTLEDALRVESKLKMLERKRFGKNAPPIEVAIVGLGYSGVELAATISERLKKTGTVKAINVQTTICPTAPPGNRDAALKVLESRNIQLFLGYLVSCIREASTSNDSSSTVTDLEIDSDHKKLILDLQPAERGRQGQILEADFVLWTVGSTSQIPWLQPPDALYVIPLNGRGQVETEETLQVKGHPRTFAIGDSAALRDPSGKLLPATAQVAFQQADFAGWNLWAAINDRPLLPFRFQNLGEMMTLGRNDAAITASFIEGLTLEGPLGHAARKLVYCLRMPTDEHRVKVGISWFTKTVIDSLASVQNAVANSFPHPTAANSPRRPGAMDPDSEVAFDFPPYLCQYKSGRIVRPGGAPTVPAGTDALTGVISKDVSSGDAKVRVYFPPGATGKIPVIVYFHGGGFVVGSPARPSTHAYLNDLVARSGAIGVSVYYRLAPEHKLPAAYDDGWAGVRWAATLGDGAEPWLLDHADLSRVFLAGCSAGANIAHNIAVRASAAGALPEGVTLRGLALVHPYFSGKEAVGGEVAFGPEIREFMDRTWRFVVSETSGLDDPRVDPFVNDAARKASAGIPCQRVLVCVAEKDFFLGERALWYYRELKASGYAGELELFEQEGVDHAYHFNALESEQAVELQERIVAFVKK
;
A
#
# COMPACT_ATOMS: atom_id res chain seq x y z
N MET A 1 -45.01 -20.72 57.92
CA MET A 1 -46.48 -20.61 57.76
C MET A 1 -46.88 -21.26 56.44
N ARG A 2 -47.78 -22.27 56.50
CA ARG A 2 -48.62 -22.93 55.45
C ARG A 2 -48.09 -22.97 54.00
N ARG A 3 -47.59 -24.10 53.45
CA ARG A 3 -48.25 -25.36 52.98
C ARG A 3 -49.51 -25.17 52.14
N HIS A 4 -49.48 -25.55 50.86
CA HIS A 4 -50.03 -26.83 50.32
C HIS A 4 -49.69 -26.96 48.80
N VAL A 5 -49.02 -28.01 48.29
CA VAL A 5 -49.43 -29.45 48.06
C VAL A 5 -50.33 -29.54 46.81
N SER A 6 -50.22 -30.48 45.86
CA SER A 6 -49.72 -31.88 45.73
C SER A 6 -49.59 -32.14 44.21
N GLY A 7 -48.65 -32.94 43.69
CA GLY A 7 -48.51 -34.39 43.85
C GLY A 7 -48.98 -35.09 42.55
N GLY A 8 -48.39 -36.18 42.05
CA GLY A 8 -47.27 -37.00 42.47
C GLY A 8 -47.24 -38.29 41.64
N ARG A 9 -46.09 -39.00 41.75
CA ARG A 9 -45.85 -40.45 41.55
C ARG A 9 -45.93 -40.93 40.09
N GLY A 10 -44.94 -41.62 39.52
CA GLY A 10 -44.04 -42.68 40.03
C GLY A 10 -44.11 -43.80 38.96
N ARG A 11 -43.15 -44.70 38.72
CA ARG A 11 -41.89 -45.11 39.35
C ARG A 11 -41.28 -46.20 38.43
N LEU A 12 -39.96 -46.40 38.54
CA LEU A 12 -39.21 -47.67 38.40
C LEU A 12 -39.07 -48.34 37.02
N HIS A 13 -37.84 -48.42 36.47
CA HIS A 13 -36.84 -49.48 36.72
C HIS A 13 -35.68 -49.40 35.70
N ALA A 14 -34.44 -49.44 36.20
CA ALA A 14 -33.24 -49.87 35.47
C ALA A 14 -33.04 -51.39 35.75
N PRO A 15 -32.23 -52.22 35.02
CA PRO A 15 -30.88 -51.85 34.53
C PRO A 15 -30.24 -52.65 33.33
N ARG A 16 -28.99 -52.25 33.00
CA ARG A 16 -27.82 -53.03 32.50
C ARG A 16 -27.56 -53.35 30.99
N ARG A 17 -26.36 -52.89 30.57
CA ARG A 17 -25.20 -53.57 29.92
C ARG A 17 -24.92 -53.43 28.39
N ARG A 18 -23.68 -52.93 28.15
CA ARG A 18 -22.59 -53.33 27.20
C ARG A 18 -22.57 -52.84 25.72
N GLN A 19 -21.57 -51.99 25.48
CA GLN A 19 -20.41 -52.10 24.55
C GLN A 19 -20.55 -52.35 23.03
N VAL A 20 -19.98 -51.37 22.28
CA VAL A 20 -19.16 -51.41 21.04
C VAL A 20 -19.80 -51.77 19.69
N GLY A 21 -19.64 -50.86 18.71
CA GLY A 21 -19.75 -51.12 17.26
C GLY A 21 -19.67 -49.83 16.42
N ILE A 22 -18.90 -49.84 15.32
CA ILE A 22 -18.28 -48.70 14.62
C ILE A 22 -19.06 -48.25 13.35
N GLY A 23 -19.29 -46.93 13.20
CA GLY A 23 -19.42 -46.11 11.95
C GLY A 23 -20.55 -46.38 10.92
N PRO A 24 -20.74 -45.53 9.88
CA PRO A 24 -20.28 -44.13 9.69
C PRO A 24 -21.37 -43.15 9.16
N ILE A 25 -21.09 -41.85 9.31
CA ILE A 25 -21.39 -40.70 8.41
C ILE A 25 -22.57 -40.86 7.42
N ALA A 26 -23.71 -40.24 7.75
CA ALA A 26 -24.58 -39.43 6.86
C ALA A 26 -25.95 -39.23 7.52
N ALA A 27 -26.56 -38.06 7.28
CA ALA A 27 -27.97 -37.73 7.50
C ALA A 27 -28.43 -37.42 8.94
N ILE A 28 -28.40 -36.14 9.32
CA ILE A 28 -29.54 -35.50 10.03
C ILE A 28 -29.71 -34.08 9.46
N TYR A 29 -30.39 -33.97 8.32
CA TYR A 29 -31.16 -32.78 7.95
C TYR A 29 -32.30 -33.27 7.05
N ARG A 30 -33.45 -33.61 7.65
CA ARG A 30 -34.76 -33.61 6.98
C ARG A 30 -35.91 -33.74 7.98
N ARG A 31 -36.81 -32.76 7.88
CA ARG A 31 -38.25 -32.66 8.25
C ARG A 31 -38.43 -31.36 9.03
N SER A 32 -39.14 -30.36 8.50
CA SER A 32 -40.51 -30.50 8.00
C SER A 32 -40.80 -29.67 6.74
N GLN A 33 -41.46 -30.30 5.77
CA GLN A 33 -42.06 -29.72 4.57
C GLN A 33 -43.56 -29.48 4.80
N HIS A 34 -44.15 -28.52 4.08
CA HIS A 34 -45.43 -28.67 3.37
C HIS A 34 -45.35 -27.81 2.08
N VAL A 35 -45.21 -28.37 0.85
CA VAL A 35 -46.23 -29.01 -0.06
C VAL A 35 -46.97 -27.90 -0.84
N CYS A 36 -47.02 -27.78 -2.19
CA CYS A 36 -47.14 -28.69 -3.36
C CYS A 36 -47.09 -27.81 -4.70
N PRO A 37 -47.16 -28.32 -5.98
CA PRO A 37 -46.37 -29.38 -6.66
C PRO A 37 -46.16 -29.27 -8.24
N VAL A 38 -45.27 -30.14 -8.79
CA VAL A 38 -45.20 -30.80 -10.16
C VAL A 38 -44.66 -30.03 -11.44
N PRO A 39 -43.98 -30.69 -12.44
CA PRO A 39 -43.01 -31.81 -12.45
C PRO A 39 -41.65 -31.51 -13.16
N LEU A 40 -40.71 -32.44 -12.98
CA LEU A 40 -39.40 -32.59 -13.63
C LEU A 40 -39.46 -33.36 -14.97
N SER A 41 -38.56 -33.02 -15.89
CA SER A 41 -37.86 -33.98 -16.76
C SER A 41 -36.45 -33.46 -17.11
N GLU A 42 -35.43 -34.23 -16.66
CA GLU A 42 -34.13 -34.59 -17.29
C GLU A 42 -33.36 -33.57 -18.17
N CYS A 43 -32.04 -33.36 -18.14
CA CYS A 43 -30.91 -33.83 -17.33
C CYS A 43 -29.68 -32.93 -17.68
N ASP A 44 -28.78 -32.78 -16.71
CA ASP A 44 -27.33 -32.52 -16.80
C ASP A 44 -26.66 -31.15 -17.10
N ALA A 45 -25.96 -30.71 -16.04
CA ALA A 45 -24.59 -30.19 -15.98
C ALA A 45 -24.33 -28.66 -15.97
N ALA A 46 -23.49 -28.28 -14.99
CA ALA A 46 -22.82 -26.99 -14.73
C ALA A 46 -23.63 -25.91 -13.98
N ARG A 47 -23.28 -25.78 -12.69
CA ARG A 47 -23.75 -24.77 -11.72
C ARG A 47 -23.25 -23.36 -12.08
N ASN A 48 -24.19 -22.50 -12.47
CA ASN A 48 -24.18 -21.07 -12.12
C ASN A 48 -24.86 -20.90 -10.75
N PHE A 49 -24.41 -19.92 -9.96
CA PHE A 49 -25.30 -19.15 -9.10
C PHE A 49 -24.83 -17.69 -9.09
N SER A 50 -25.13 -16.99 -10.20
CA SER A 50 -25.72 -15.66 -10.10
C SER A 50 -27.21 -15.83 -9.78
N VAL A 51 -27.80 -14.89 -9.04
CA VAL A 51 -29.08 -14.21 -9.34
C VAL A 51 -29.43 -13.40 -8.09
N LEU A 52 -29.31 -12.08 -8.23
CA LEU A 52 -30.28 -11.11 -7.70
C LEU A 52 -30.21 -9.88 -8.61
N CYS A 53 -30.71 -10.04 -9.84
CA CYS A 53 -31.21 -8.96 -10.66
C CYS A 53 -32.70 -9.21 -10.83
N GLU A 54 -33.53 -8.36 -10.24
CA GLU A 54 -34.73 -7.79 -10.88
C GLU A 54 -35.37 -6.76 -9.94
N LEU A 55 -34.94 -5.51 -10.09
CA LEU A 55 -35.75 -4.32 -9.84
C LEU A 55 -35.40 -3.34 -10.96
N ARG A 56 -36.17 -3.40 -12.05
CA ARG A 56 -36.20 -2.35 -13.07
C ARG A 56 -36.71 -1.07 -12.42
N LEU A 57 -35.85 -0.09 -12.27
CA LEU A 57 -36.24 1.30 -12.08
C LEU A 57 -35.68 2.13 -13.22
N ASP A 58 -36.62 2.75 -13.92
CA ASP A 58 -36.46 3.65 -15.05
C ASP A 58 -35.68 4.90 -14.60
N VAL A 59 -34.40 5.03 -14.99
CA VAL A 59 -33.58 6.23 -14.73
C VAL A 59 -33.52 7.07 -16.00
N SER A 60 -34.68 7.57 -16.44
CA SER A 60 -34.79 8.68 -17.37
C SER A 60 -35.55 9.83 -16.70
N ARG A 61 -34.96 10.43 -15.67
CA ARG A 61 -35.36 11.77 -15.22
C ARG A 61 -34.12 12.60 -14.96
N SER A 62 -33.90 13.57 -15.84
CA SER A 62 -33.12 14.77 -15.58
C SER A 62 -33.44 15.28 -14.17
N LEU A 63 -32.42 15.36 -13.30
CA LEU A 63 -32.53 16.15 -12.07
C LEU A 63 -32.82 17.60 -12.49
N PRO A 64 -33.93 18.21 -12.04
CA PRO A 64 -34.18 19.61 -12.34
C PRO A 64 -33.15 20.46 -11.60
N ALA A 65 -32.63 21.49 -12.28
CA ALA A 65 -31.65 22.46 -11.77
C ALA A 65 -32.13 23.30 -10.56
N SER A 66 -33.20 22.89 -9.87
CA SER A 66 -33.87 23.63 -8.81
C SER A 66 -33.63 23.09 -7.39
N ALA A 67 -32.76 22.10 -7.20
CA ALA A 67 -32.53 21.47 -5.90
C ALA A 67 -31.16 21.80 -5.28
N ILE A 68 -30.68 23.05 -5.38
CA ILE A 68 -29.68 23.61 -4.46
C ILE A 68 -30.06 25.07 -4.19
N ARG A 69 -30.72 25.33 -3.06
CA ARG A 69 -30.85 26.68 -2.48
C ARG A 69 -30.37 26.61 -1.04
N ILE A 70 -29.25 27.28 -0.77
CA ILE A 70 -28.85 27.71 0.58
C ILE A 70 -28.69 29.23 0.45
N ASP A 71 -29.50 29.96 1.22
CA ASP A 71 -29.51 31.41 1.43
C ASP A 71 -29.02 32.32 0.28
N GLY A 72 -29.98 32.75 -0.54
CA GLY A 72 -30.06 34.11 -1.10
C GLY A 72 -28.95 34.60 -2.05
N SER A 73 -27.88 33.85 -2.26
CA SER A 73 -26.79 34.20 -3.18
C SER A 73 -26.68 33.14 -4.28
N ALA A 74 -26.60 33.59 -5.53
CA ALA A 74 -26.38 32.69 -6.66
C ALA A 74 -24.98 32.09 -6.55
N LEU A 75 -24.88 30.77 -6.45
CA LEU A 75 -23.61 30.05 -6.52
C LEU A 75 -22.86 30.47 -7.79
N THR A 76 -21.59 30.86 -7.67
CA THR A 76 -20.78 31.20 -8.83
C THR A 76 -20.49 29.93 -9.62
N GLY A 77 -20.16 30.04 -10.93
CA GLY A 77 -19.74 28.89 -11.73
C GLY A 77 -18.56 28.11 -11.11
N LYS A 78 -17.71 28.81 -10.33
CA LYS A 78 -16.57 28.27 -9.58
C LYS A 78 -17.02 27.37 -8.42
N ASP A 79 -18.11 27.72 -7.73
CA ASP A 79 -18.61 26.96 -6.57
C ASP A 79 -19.31 25.67 -7.00
N VAL A 80 -20.09 25.73 -8.08
CA VAL A 80 -20.74 24.55 -8.68
C VAL A 80 -19.68 23.60 -9.25
N TYR A 81 -18.62 24.11 -9.89
CA TYR A 81 -17.51 23.32 -10.41
C TYR A 81 -16.67 22.67 -9.30
N LYS A 82 -16.31 23.41 -8.23
CA LYS A 82 -15.61 22.85 -7.07
C LYS A 82 -16.43 21.76 -6.36
N ALA A 83 -17.74 21.95 -6.21
CA ALA A 83 -18.62 20.93 -5.63
C ALA A 83 -18.74 19.68 -6.54
N ARG A 84 -18.75 19.88 -7.86
CA ARG A 84 -18.83 18.80 -8.86
C ARG A 84 -17.52 18.02 -9.01
N LEU A 85 -16.36 18.69 -8.90
CA LEU A 85 -15.03 18.08 -8.81
C LEU A 85 -14.79 17.32 -7.50
N ARG A 86 -15.35 17.79 -6.38
CA ARG A 86 -15.33 17.06 -5.10
C ARG A 86 -16.14 15.77 -5.15
N LEU A 87 -17.22 15.74 -5.95
CA LEU A 87 -17.98 14.52 -6.24
C LEU A 87 -17.24 13.57 -7.20
N LEU A 88 -16.12 13.99 -7.80
CA LEU A 88 -15.34 13.26 -8.79
C LEU A 88 -13.95 12.82 -8.35
N ARG A 89 -13.41 13.40 -7.28
CA ARG A 89 -12.16 12.92 -6.70
C ARG A 89 -12.42 11.53 -6.13
N ARG A 90 -11.59 10.57 -6.55
CA ARG A 90 -11.56 9.24 -5.92
C ARG A 90 -11.28 9.43 -4.43
N PRO A 91 -12.10 8.86 -3.54
CA PRO A 91 -11.90 9.00 -2.10
C PRO A 91 -10.50 8.54 -1.69
N ARG A 92 -9.83 9.27 -0.80
CA ARG A 92 -8.50 8.89 -0.30
C ARG A 92 -8.63 8.16 1.03
N VAL A 93 -8.15 6.93 1.08
CA VAL A 93 -8.10 6.10 2.29
C VAL A 93 -6.65 5.96 2.72
N CYS A 94 -6.31 6.45 3.91
CA CYS A 94 -5.00 6.25 4.51
C CYS A 94 -5.11 5.17 5.60
N ILE A 95 -4.26 4.16 5.53
CA ILE A 95 -4.20 3.05 6.47
C ILE A 95 -2.83 3.08 7.14
N LEU A 96 -2.81 3.21 8.46
CA LEU A 96 -1.59 3.29 9.26
C LEU A 96 -1.37 1.95 9.97
N GLY A 97 -0.31 1.24 9.59
CA GLY A 97 0.07 -0.08 10.08
C GLY A 97 -0.34 -1.21 9.14
N GLY A 98 0.65 -1.90 8.57
CA GLY A 98 0.54 -3.02 7.64
C GLY A 98 0.45 -4.40 8.29
N GLY A 99 0.00 -4.49 9.55
CA GLY A 99 -0.23 -5.76 10.24
C GLY A 99 -1.53 -6.48 9.83
N PHE A 100 -2.00 -7.41 10.66
CA PHE A 100 -3.25 -8.15 10.43
C PHE A 100 -4.49 -7.26 10.22
N GLY A 101 -4.54 -6.10 10.89
CA GLY A 101 -5.63 -5.15 10.70
C GLY A 101 -5.52 -4.43 9.35
N GLY A 102 -4.44 -3.66 9.15
CA GLY A 102 -4.36 -2.73 8.02
C GLY A 102 -4.13 -3.39 6.66
N LEU A 103 -3.24 -4.39 6.56
CA LEU A 103 -3.00 -5.07 5.28
C LEU A 103 -4.28 -5.76 4.78
N TYR A 104 -4.97 -6.51 5.64
CA TYR A 104 -6.21 -7.19 5.25
C TYR A 104 -7.35 -6.20 4.98
N THR A 105 -7.37 -5.04 5.64
CA THR A 105 -8.31 -3.97 5.31
C THR A 105 -8.05 -3.42 3.91
N ALA A 106 -6.77 -3.18 3.57
CA ALA A 106 -6.36 -2.71 2.25
C ALA A 106 -6.72 -3.72 1.16
N LEU A 107 -6.36 -5.00 1.34
CA LEU A 107 -6.70 -6.08 0.42
C LEU A 107 -8.22 -6.27 0.30
N ARG A 108 -8.96 -6.12 1.40
CA ARG A 108 -10.41 -6.17 1.36
C ARG A 108 -10.99 -5.05 0.50
N LEU A 109 -10.54 -3.82 0.67
CA LEU A 109 -10.97 -2.68 -0.16
C LEU A 109 -10.67 -2.91 -1.64
N GLU A 110 -9.50 -3.48 -1.97
CA GLU A 110 -9.14 -3.82 -3.35
C GLU A 110 -10.06 -4.90 -3.94
N SER A 111 -10.46 -5.89 -3.13
CA SER A 111 -11.32 -7.00 -3.57
C SER A 111 -12.79 -6.64 -3.82
N LEU A 112 -13.25 -5.49 -3.29
CA LEU A 112 -14.64 -5.08 -3.41
C LEU A 112 -14.93 -4.48 -4.79
N GLU A 113 -16.17 -4.65 -5.25
CA GLU A 113 -16.64 -3.99 -6.46
C GLU A 113 -16.98 -2.53 -6.17
N TRP A 114 -16.46 -1.63 -6.99
CA TRP A 114 -16.63 -0.19 -6.83
C TRP A 114 -17.32 0.41 -8.05
N PRO A 115 -18.25 1.36 -7.86
CA PRO A 115 -18.64 2.29 -8.91
C PRO A 115 -17.40 3.01 -9.48
N SER A 116 -17.38 3.27 -10.78
CA SER A 116 -16.21 3.77 -11.51
C SER A 116 -15.62 5.09 -10.97
N ASP A 117 -16.46 5.89 -10.32
CA ASP A 117 -16.16 7.18 -9.69
C ASP A 117 -15.82 7.08 -8.19
N ARG A 118 -16.16 5.97 -7.53
CA ARG A 118 -16.04 5.82 -6.06
C ARG A 118 -14.91 4.92 -5.59
N LYS A 119 -14.20 4.21 -6.50
CA LYS A 119 -13.04 3.38 -6.11
C LYS A 119 -11.97 4.27 -5.44
N PRO A 120 -11.63 4.03 -4.16
CA PRO A 120 -10.72 4.90 -3.44
C PRO A 120 -9.27 4.71 -3.90
N GLN A 121 -8.47 5.76 -3.71
CA GLN A 121 -7.01 5.64 -3.67
C GLN A 121 -6.62 5.21 -2.25
N VAL A 122 -6.00 4.03 -2.13
CA VAL A 122 -5.60 3.47 -0.84
C VAL A 122 -4.09 3.64 -0.66
N VAL A 123 -3.69 4.29 0.42
CA VAL A 123 -2.30 4.43 0.85
C VAL A 123 -2.13 3.63 2.14
N LEU A 124 -1.22 2.65 2.12
CA LEU A 124 -0.82 1.87 3.28
C LEU A 124 0.55 2.36 3.76
N VAL A 125 0.63 2.82 5.00
CA VAL A 125 1.87 3.30 5.64
C VAL A 125 2.31 2.31 6.70
N ASP A 126 3.55 1.84 6.64
CA ASP A 126 4.17 1.05 7.71
C ASP A 126 5.67 1.34 7.79
N GLN A 127 6.24 1.25 9.00
CA GLN A 127 7.68 1.45 9.22
C GLN A 127 8.53 0.30 8.66
N SER A 128 7.98 -0.91 8.61
CA SER A 128 8.60 -2.11 8.05
C SER A 128 8.32 -2.22 6.55
N ASP A 129 9.26 -2.80 5.79
CA ASP A 129 9.05 -3.15 4.38
C ASP A 129 8.28 -4.47 4.20
N ARG A 130 7.96 -5.16 5.29
CA ARG A 130 7.41 -6.52 5.30
C ARG A 130 6.18 -6.64 6.19
N PHE A 131 5.22 -7.41 5.71
CA PHE A 131 4.20 -8.00 6.57
C PHE A 131 4.85 -9.06 7.46
N VAL A 132 4.33 -9.30 8.66
CA VAL A 132 4.79 -10.39 9.53
C VAL A 132 3.59 -11.20 10.02
N PHE A 133 3.54 -12.47 9.65
CA PHE A 133 2.58 -13.44 10.16
C PHE A 133 3.00 -13.89 11.57
N LYS A 134 2.80 -12.98 12.54
CA LYS A 134 3.22 -13.12 13.95
C LYS A 134 2.98 -14.50 14.59
N PRO A 135 1.84 -15.19 14.35
CA PRO A 135 1.61 -16.50 14.97
C PRO A 135 2.66 -17.56 14.62
N MET A 136 3.43 -17.37 13.54
CA MET A 136 4.46 -18.30 13.09
C MET A 136 5.90 -17.82 13.33
N LEU A 137 6.11 -16.75 14.12
CA LEU A 137 7.46 -16.26 14.43
C LEU A 137 8.31 -17.29 15.17
N TYR A 138 7.69 -18.15 15.98
CA TYR A 138 8.41 -19.17 16.75
C TYR A 138 9.01 -20.25 15.84
N GLU A 139 8.33 -20.58 14.75
CA GLU A 139 8.78 -21.55 13.76
C GLU A 139 10.06 -21.12 13.02
N LEU A 140 10.40 -19.82 13.03
CA LEU A 140 11.73 -19.36 12.56
C LEU A 140 12.84 -19.88 13.48
N LEU A 141 12.60 -19.90 14.80
CA LEU A 141 13.59 -20.36 15.79
C LEU A 141 13.78 -21.89 15.75
N SER A 142 12.77 -22.64 15.35
CA SER A 142 12.86 -24.10 15.12
C SER A 142 13.39 -24.45 13.73
N GLY A 143 13.52 -23.47 12.82
CA GLY A 143 13.95 -23.66 11.44
C GLY A 143 12.92 -24.36 10.57
N GLU A 144 11.65 -24.34 10.95
CA GLU A 144 10.55 -24.96 10.20
C GLU A 144 10.06 -24.11 9.04
N VAL A 145 10.17 -22.79 9.20
CA VAL A 145 9.78 -21.82 8.18
C VAL A 145 10.93 -20.91 7.84
N ASP A 146 10.90 -20.36 6.63
CA ASP A 146 11.81 -19.32 6.18
C ASP A 146 11.18 -17.94 6.34
N VAL A 147 12.02 -16.91 6.42
CA VAL A 147 11.58 -15.52 6.56
C VAL A 147 10.60 -15.12 5.46
N TRP A 148 10.83 -15.52 4.20
CA TRP A 148 9.95 -15.14 3.10
C TRP A 148 8.55 -15.76 3.22
N GLU A 149 8.39 -16.92 3.88
CA GLU A 149 7.11 -17.61 4.01
C GLU A 149 6.17 -16.88 4.96
N ILE A 150 6.71 -16.34 6.06
CA ILE A 150 5.92 -15.68 7.10
C ILE A 150 6.07 -14.15 7.10
N ALA A 151 7.11 -13.63 6.44
CA ALA A 151 7.39 -12.21 6.33
C ALA A 151 7.69 -11.73 4.90
N PRO A 152 6.73 -11.89 3.96
CA PRO A 152 6.84 -11.38 2.61
C PRO A 152 6.89 -9.84 2.58
N SER A 153 7.53 -9.28 1.55
CA SER A 153 7.58 -7.83 1.36
C SER A 153 6.22 -7.26 0.93
N PHE A 154 5.89 -6.04 1.36
CA PHE A 154 4.68 -5.36 0.89
C PHE A 154 4.71 -5.15 -0.62
N THR A 155 5.89 -4.89 -1.21
CA THR A 155 6.07 -4.78 -2.67
C THR A 155 5.67 -6.06 -3.41
N GLU A 156 5.94 -7.24 -2.84
CA GLU A 156 5.50 -8.52 -3.42
C GLU A 156 3.99 -8.71 -3.25
N LEU A 157 3.46 -8.50 -2.03
CA LEU A 157 2.05 -8.73 -1.73
C LEU A 157 1.10 -7.81 -2.51
N LEU A 158 1.53 -6.57 -2.75
CA LEU A 158 0.68 -5.52 -3.34
C LEU A 158 0.92 -5.34 -4.85
N ARG A 159 1.82 -6.12 -5.47
CA ARG A 159 2.24 -5.96 -6.88
C ARG A 159 1.08 -5.89 -7.87
N ASN A 160 0.02 -6.66 -7.64
CA ASN A 160 -1.13 -6.79 -8.52
C ASN A 160 -2.36 -6.00 -8.02
N THR A 161 -2.15 -4.98 -7.17
CA THR A 161 -3.20 -4.17 -6.56
C THR A 161 -3.03 -2.69 -6.92
N SER A 162 -4.05 -1.87 -6.68
CA SER A 162 -3.96 -0.42 -6.82
C SER A 162 -3.52 0.30 -5.54
N ILE A 163 -3.16 -0.47 -4.50
CA ILE A 163 -2.76 0.02 -3.18
C ILE A 163 -1.33 0.58 -3.26
N GLN A 164 -1.16 1.82 -2.82
CA GLN A 164 0.15 2.46 -2.71
C GLN A 164 0.75 2.16 -1.34
N PHE A 165 1.97 1.63 -1.32
CA PHE A 165 2.70 1.38 -0.08
C PHE A 165 3.75 2.47 0.17
N VAL A 166 3.77 3.01 1.38
CA VAL A 166 4.75 3.99 1.84
C VAL A 166 5.48 3.40 3.05
N ARG A 167 6.79 3.20 2.92
CA ARG A 167 7.64 2.76 4.02
C ARG A 167 8.07 3.96 4.84
N ASP A 168 7.39 4.23 5.94
CA ASP A 168 7.69 5.33 6.85
C ASP A 168 7.00 5.15 8.21
N SER A 169 7.46 5.88 9.23
CA SER A 169 6.84 5.93 10.54
C SER A 169 5.91 7.14 10.65
N VAL A 170 4.80 6.97 11.37
CA VAL A 170 3.86 8.06 11.65
C VAL A 170 4.43 8.94 12.76
N LYS A 171 4.52 10.24 12.51
CA LYS A 171 4.99 11.23 13.47
C LYS A 171 3.85 11.92 14.18
N LEU A 172 2.87 12.40 13.41
CA LEU A 172 1.78 13.22 13.93
C LEU A 172 0.49 12.95 13.18
N LEU A 173 -0.60 12.77 13.93
CA LEU A 173 -1.95 12.76 13.42
C LEU A 173 -2.55 14.16 13.53
N ARG A 174 -3.35 14.57 12.54
CA ARG A 174 -4.20 15.76 12.62
C ARG A 174 -5.51 15.46 11.88
N PRO A 175 -6.45 14.77 12.53
CA PRO A 175 -7.81 14.66 12.01
C PRO A 175 -8.41 16.04 11.80
N SER A 176 -9.40 16.17 10.92
CA SER A 176 -10.16 17.41 10.71
C SER A 176 -11.66 17.18 10.72
N ASP A 177 -12.09 15.96 11.01
CA ASP A 177 -13.48 15.51 11.01
C ASP A 177 -14.30 16.00 12.22
N HIS A 178 -13.65 16.62 13.21
CA HIS A 178 -14.24 17.21 14.41
C HIS A 178 -14.58 18.71 14.28
N PHE A 179 -14.09 19.41 13.26
CA PHE A 179 -14.42 20.83 13.06
C PHE A 179 -15.85 20.99 12.52
N ARG A 180 -16.64 21.84 13.19
CA ARG A 180 -17.96 22.26 12.69
C ARG A 180 -17.73 23.06 11.41
N ARG A 181 -18.42 22.67 10.32
CA ARG A 181 -18.32 23.30 8.99
C ARG A 181 -18.48 24.82 9.05
N GLU A 182 -17.38 25.56 8.87
CA GLU A 182 -17.39 26.95 8.40
C GLU A 182 -17.45 26.95 6.85
N PRO A 183 -18.28 27.78 6.20
CA PRO A 183 -18.35 27.83 4.73
C PRO A 183 -17.06 28.45 4.15
N GLY A 184 -16.20 27.64 3.53
CA GLY A 184 -15.05 28.15 2.74
C GLY A 184 -13.73 27.38 2.90
N GLU A 185 -13.57 26.54 3.92
CA GLU A 185 -12.32 25.81 4.16
C GLU A 185 -12.22 24.47 3.41
N SER A 186 -10.97 24.04 3.13
CA SER A 186 -10.64 22.80 2.44
C SER A 186 -11.11 21.57 3.24
N CYS A 187 -11.97 20.75 2.63
CA CYS A 187 -12.68 19.66 3.28
C CYS A 187 -11.95 18.30 3.14
N THR A 188 -10.81 18.12 3.80
CA THR A 188 -10.16 16.80 3.95
C THR A 188 -10.60 16.12 5.26
N GLY A 189 -10.54 14.78 5.32
CA GLY A 189 -10.77 14.05 6.58
C GLY A 189 -9.68 14.31 7.63
N GLY A 190 -8.49 14.69 7.19
CA GLY A 190 -7.36 15.12 8.01
C GLY A 190 -6.04 14.96 7.29
N ILE A 191 -4.95 15.17 8.02
CA ILE A 191 -3.57 14.98 7.54
C ILE A 191 -2.77 14.10 8.50
N VAL A 192 -1.85 13.32 7.93
CA VAL A 192 -0.85 12.52 8.65
C VAL A 192 0.53 13.05 8.28
N HIS A 193 1.33 13.42 9.27
CA HIS A 193 2.75 13.71 9.08
C HIS A 193 3.57 12.47 9.37
N LEU A 194 4.48 12.15 8.46
CA LEU A 194 5.44 11.05 8.61
C LEU A 194 6.79 11.58 9.12
N GLU A 195 7.65 10.69 9.59
CA GLU A 195 8.98 11.08 10.08
C GLU A 195 9.91 11.60 8.97
N SER A 196 9.73 11.16 7.71
CA SER A 196 10.45 11.73 6.56
C SER A 196 10.12 13.21 6.27
N GLY A 197 9.09 13.77 6.90
CA GLY A 197 8.53 15.08 6.56
C GLY A 197 7.42 15.03 5.49
N THR A 198 7.16 13.85 4.92
CA THR A 198 6.03 13.63 4.00
C THR A 198 4.70 13.88 4.72
N VAL A 199 3.78 14.57 4.04
CA VAL A 199 2.42 14.82 4.54
C VAL A 199 1.42 14.09 3.65
N ILE A 200 0.61 13.22 4.27
CA ILE A 200 -0.45 12.48 3.59
C ILE A 200 -1.79 13.08 4.00
N GLU A 201 -2.48 13.70 3.04
CA GLU A 201 -3.88 14.09 3.19
C GLU A 201 -4.80 12.89 2.91
N TYR A 202 -5.85 12.75 3.72
CA TYR A 202 -6.82 11.67 3.57
C TYR A 202 -8.26 12.16 3.70
N ASP A 203 -9.21 11.38 3.20
CA ASP A 203 -10.64 11.58 3.42
C ASP A 203 -11.19 10.60 4.45
N TRP A 204 -10.58 9.41 4.52
CA TRP A 204 -10.82 8.35 5.50
C TRP A 204 -9.51 7.81 6.07
N LEU A 205 -9.50 7.51 7.37
CA LEU A 205 -8.32 7.01 8.09
C LEU A 205 -8.61 5.66 8.75
N VAL A 206 -7.64 4.76 8.73
CA VAL A 206 -7.64 3.50 9.49
C VAL A 206 -6.41 3.44 10.39
N LEU A 207 -6.62 3.39 11.69
CA LEU A 207 -5.59 3.21 12.71
C LEU A 207 -5.43 1.70 13.00
N ALA A 208 -4.32 1.12 12.53
CA ALA A 208 -4.00 -0.30 12.64
C ALA A 208 -2.51 -0.55 12.99
N LEU A 209 -1.88 0.39 13.71
CA LEU A 209 -0.45 0.36 14.10
C LEU A 209 -0.11 -0.80 15.05
N GLY A 210 -1.12 -1.46 15.62
CA GLY A 210 -0.95 -2.53 16.59
C GLY A 210 -0.50 -2.00 17.95
N ALA A 211 0.31 -2.81 18.62
CA ALA A 211 0.90 -2.51 19.92
C ALA A 211 2.37 -2.97 19.96
N GLU A 212 3.17 -2.28 20.75
CA GLU A 212 4.58 -2.58 20.99
C GLU A 212 4.79 -3.32 22.31
N ALA A 213 5.92 -4.00 22.44
CA ALA A 213 6.29 -4.66 23.68
C ALA A 213 6.56 -3.62 24.77
N LYS A 214 5.93 -3.78 25.93
CA LYS A 214 6.19 -2.92 27.08
C LYS A 214 7.38 -3.48 27.87
N ILE A 215 8.59 -3.03 27.50
CA ILE A 215 9.83 -3.50 28.12
C ILE A 215 10.28 -2.63 29.30
N ASP A 216 9.88 -1.37 29.38
CA ASP A 216 10.24 -0.39 30.42
C ASP A 216 9.47 -0.60 31.75
N VAL A 217 9.41 -1.85 32.24
CA VAL A 217 8.62 -2.22 33.42
C VAL A 217 9.47 -2.33 34.68
N VAL A 218 10.71 -2.84 34.55
CA VAL A 218 11.59 -3.12 35.69
C VAL A 218 13.01 -2.60 35.42
N PRO A 219 13.77 -2.19 36.45
CA PRO A 219 15.16 -1.79 36.26
C PRO A 219 15.99 -2.83 35.48
N GLY A 220 16.71 -2.36 34.47
CA GLY A 220 17.58 -3.16 33.59
C GLY A 220 16.87 -3.98 32.50
N SER A 221 15.53 -4.02 32.46
CA SER A 221 14.82 -4.77 31.41
C SER A 221 15.02 -4.21 30.00
N VAL A 222 15.05 -2.88 29.84
CA VAL A 222 15.33 -2.22 28.55
C VAL A 222 16.73 -2.55 28.03
N GLU A 223 17.71 -2.66 28.93
CA GLU A 223 19.12 -2.87 28.60
C GLU A 223 19.44 -4.35 28.33
N TYR A 224 18.87 -5.27 29.12
CA TYR A 224 19.33 -6.66 29.18
C TYR A 224 18.30 -7.69 28.66
N ALA A 225 17.03 -7.31 28.52
CA ALA A 225 16.00 -8.21 28.00
C ALA A 225 15.72 -7.97 26.52
N LEU A 226 15.36 -9.04 25.82
CA LEU A 226 14.97 -8.98 24.41
C LEU A 226 13.45 -9.18 24.31
N PRO A 227 12.71 -8.26 23.66
CA PRO A 227 11.31 -8.51 23.32
C PRO A 227 11.21 -9.60 22.25
N PHE A 228 9.99 -10.07 21.99
CA PHE A 228 9.71 -11.03 20.92
C PHE A 228 8.35 -10.71 20.26
N THR A 229 8.29 -9.59 19.53
CA THR A 229 7.04 -9.14 18.89
C THR A 229 7.21 -8.81 17.41
N THR A 230 8.43 -8.54 16.96
CA THR A 230 8.79 -8.18 15.58
C THR A 230 9.63 -9.27 14.90
N LEU A 231 9.85 -9.15 13.59
CA LEU A 231 10.76 -10.03 12.85
C LEU A 231 12.21 -9.81 13.31
N GLU A 232 12.59 -8.56 13.53
CA GLU A 232 13.91 -8.16 13.99
C GLU A 232 14.22 -8.79 15.35
N ASP A 233 13.24 -8.83 16.26
CA ASP A 233 13.37 -9.52 17.54
C ASP A 233 13.64 -11.01 17.35
N ALA A 234 12.86 -11.68 16.49
CA ALA A 234 13.04 -13.10 16.22
C ALA A 234 14.43 -13.39 15.63
N LEU A 235 14.92 -12.56 14.70
CA LEU A 235 16.26 -12.67 14.14
C LEU A 235 17.37 -12.40 15.15
N ARG A 236 17.16 -11.46 16.10
CA ARG A 236 18.11 -11.21 17.20
C ARG A 236 18.20 -12.42 18.13
N VAL A 237 17.06 -13.00 18.52
CA VAL A 237 17.02 -14.21 19.35
C VAL A 237 17.67 -15.38 18.62
N GLU A 238 17.38 -15.57 17.34
CA GLU A 238 17.98 -16.59 16.49
C GLU A 238 19.52 -16.46 16.43
N SER A 239 20.01 -15.24 16.21
CA SER A 239 21.44 -14.94 16.17
C SER A 239 22.11 -15.22 17.51
N LYS A 240 21.47 -14.81 18.62
CA LYS A 240 21.99 -15.02 19.97
C LYS A 240 22.05 -16.51 20.34
N LEU A 241 21.02 -17.28 20.00
CA LEU A 241 21.01 -18.74 20.14
C LEU A 241 22.12 -19.40 19.33
N LYS A 242 22.24 -19.08 18.03
CA LYS A 242 23.31 -19.62 17.16
C LYS A 242 24.71 -19.32 17.67
N MET A 243 24.93 -18.11 18.17
CA MET A 243 26.21 -17.71 18.76
C MET A 243 26.52 -18.54 20.00
N LEU A 244 25.56 -18.70 20.93
CA LEU A 244 25.75 -19.49 22.14
C LEU A 244 25.97 -20.99 21.82
N GLU A 245 25.21 -21.54 20.88
CA GLU A 245 25.36 -22.92 20.40
C GLU A 245 26.75 -23.17 19.80
N ARG A 246 27.29 -22.22 19.03
CA ARG A 246 28.65 -22.31 18.48
C ARG A 246 29.72 -22.20 19.54
N LYS A 247 29.60 -21.24 20.47
CA LYS A 247 30.57 -21.04 21.56
C LYS A 247 30.61 -22.22 22.53
N ARG A 248 29.47 -22.89 22.74
CA ARG A 248 29.32 -23.99 23.69
C ARG A 248 29.21 -25.35 23.01
N PHE A 249 29.90 -25.52 21.89
CA PHE A 249 29.92 -26.76 21.14
C PHE A 249 30.87 -27.79 21.78
N GLY A 250 30.34 -28.87 22.37
CA GLY A 250 31.14 -29.98 22.92
C GLY A 250 30.50 -30.67 24.13
N LYS A 251 31.02 -31.85 24.53
CA LYS A 251 30.44 -32.66 25.62
C LYS A 251 30.58 -32.05 27.04
N ASN A 252 31.49 -31.08 27.22
CA ASN A 252 31.82 -30.50 28.53
C ASN A 252 31.51 -28.99 28.63
N ALA A 253 30.81 -28.43 27.65
CA ALA A 253 30.45 -27.01 27.69
C ALA A 253 29.31 -26.77 28.69
N PRO A 254 29.29 -25.62 29.42
CA PRO A 254 28.21 -25.31 30.35
C PRO A 254 26.87 -25.21 29.60
N PRO A 255 25.74 -25.63 30.21
CA PRO A 255 24.45 -25.56 29.55
C PRO A 255 24.08 -24.10 29.25
N ILE A 256 23.43 -23.86 28.11
CA ILE A 256 22.86 -22.57 27.74
C ILE A 256 21.62 -22.31 28.61
N GLU A 257 21.58 -21.21 29.36
CA GLU A 257 20.48 -20.86 30.25
C GLU A 257 19.68 -19.69 29.67
N VAL A 258 18.40 -19.90 29.36
CA VAL A 258 17.54 -18.85 28.79
C VAL A 258 16.42 -18.54 29.77
N ALA A 259 16.30 -17.30 30.22
CA ALA A 259 15.16 -16.88 31.04
C ALA A 259 14.04 -16.32 30.16
N ILE A 260 12.80 -16.74 30.40
CA ILE A 260 11.61 -16.24 29.70
C ILE A 260 10.66 -15.66 30.74
N VAL A 261 10.41 -14.36 30.63
CA VAL A 261 9.54 -13.61 31.54
C VAL A 261 8.16 -13.44 30.92
N GLY A 262 7.15 -13.95 31.62
CA GLY A 262 5.76 -14.02 31.17
C GLY A 262 5.44 -15.39 30.57
N LEU A 263 4.40 -16.05 31.06
CA LEU A 263 3.90 -17.33 30.51
C LEU A 263 2.44 -17.22 30.05
N GLY A 264 2.16 -16.16 29.27
CA GLY A 264 1.04 -16.16 28.34
C GLY A 264 1.34 -17.01 27.11
N TYR A 265 0.53 -16.88 26.05
CA TYR A 265 0.70 -17.63 24.80
C TYR A 265 2.14 -17.56 24.26
N SER A 266 2.66 -16.35 24.04
CA SER A 266 4.00 -16.18 23.47
C SER A 266 5.13 -16.74 24.32
N GLY A 267 5.06 -16.58 25.64
CA GLY A 267 6.06 -17.13 26.56
C GLY A 267 6.08 -18.65 26.56
N VAL A 268 4.91 -19.29 26.52
CA VAL A 268 4.79 -20.75 26.46
C VAL A 268 5.27 -21.30 25.12
N GLU A 269 4.85 -20.69 23.99
CA GLU A 269 5.31 -21.09 22.65
C GLU A 269 6.83 -20.96 22.52
N LEU A 270 7.42 -19.87 23.04
CA LEU A 270 8.88 -19.67 23.10
C LEU A 270 9.58 -20.70 23.99
N ALA A 271 9.07 -20.93 25.20
CA ALA A 271 9.68 -21.87 26.14
C ALA A 271 9.72 -23.28 25.58
N ALA A 272 8.61 -23.71 24.97
CA ALA A 272 8.53 -25.00 24.29
C ALA A 272 9.55 -25.07 23.13
N THR A 273 9.54 -24.07 22.24
CA THR A 273 10.38 -24.05 21.03
C THR A 273 11.88 -24.02 21.35
N ILE A 274 12.30 -23.13 22.25
CA ILE A 274 13.72 -22.98 22.62
C ILE A 274 14.21 -24.20 23.37
N SER A 275 13.41 -24.76 24.30
CA SER A 275 13.81 -25.97 25.02
C SER A 275 13.96 -27.17 24.08
N GLU A 276 13.10 -27.30 23.07
CA GLU A 276 13.22 -28.36 22.07
C GLU A 276 14.48 -28.21 21.21
N ARG A 277 14.85 -26.98 20.86
CA ARG A 277 16.09 -26.70 20.12
C ARG A 277 17.33 -27.04 20.95
N LEU A 278 17.37 -26.57 22.20
CA LEU A 278 18.52 -26.75 23.09
C LEU A 278 18.64 -28.19 23.66
N LYS A 279 17.55 -28.94 23.79
CA LYS A 279 17.54 -30.31 24.31
C LYS A 279 18.34 -30.43 25.63
N LYS A 280 19.44 -31.19 25.61
CA LYS A 280 20.32 -31.42 26.76
C LYS A 280 21.45 -30.39 26.88
N THR A 281 21.65 -29.53 25.89
CA THR A 281 22.73 -28.52 25.87
C THR A 281 22.30 -27.20 26.50
N GLY A 282 21.06 -27.08 26.97
CA GLY A 282 20.57 -25.89 27.64
C GLY A 282 19.28 -26.10 28.42
N THR A 283 18.95 -25.14 29.27
CA THR A 283 17.81 -25.13 30.19
C THR A 283 17.04 -23.82 30.02
N VAL A 284 15.71 -23.90 29.98
CA VAL A 284 14.83 -22.72 29.95
C VAL A 284 14.28 -22.46 31.35
N LYS A 285 14.41 -21.22 31.85
CA LYS A 285 13.84 -20.75 33.12
C LYS A 285 12.62 -19.89 32.82
N ALA A 286 11.44 -20.48 32.94
CA ALA A 286 10.17 -19.88 32.57
C ALA A 286 9.50 -19.26 33.80
N ILE A 287 9.33 -17.94 33.81
CA ILE A 287 8.94 -17.14 34.98
C ILE A 287 7.57 -16.52 34.74
N ASN A 288 6.65 -16.66 35.69
CA ASN A 288 5.34 -16.02 35.63
C ASN A 288 4.86 -15.53 36.99
N VAL A 289 4.26 -14.34 37.00
CA VAL A 289 3.69 -13.74 38.23
C VAL A 289 2.51 -14.54 38.77
N GLN A 290 1.76 -15.19 37.90
CA GLN A 290 0.65 -16.05 38.29
C GLN A 290 1.13 -17.45 38.63
N THR A 291 0.34 -18.17 39.42
CA THR A 291 0.57 -19.56 39.82
C THR A 291 0.23 -20.58 38.72
N THR A 292 -0.17 -20.10 37.53
CA THR A 292 -0.53 -20.94 36.37
C THR A 292 0.01 -20.32 35.08
N ILE A 293 0.12 -21.13 34.02
CA ILE A 293 0.44 -20.67 32.66
C ILE A 293 -0.84 -20.41 31.88
N CYS A 294 -0.79 -19.51 30.88
CA CYS A 294 -1.89 -19.20 29.96
C CYS A 294 -3.27 -19.15 30.68
N PRO A 295 -3.47 -18.26 31.66
CA PRO A 295 -4.65 -18.25 32.52
C PRO A 295 -5.98 -18.12 31.75
N THR A 296 -5.94 -17.49 30.58
CA THR A 296 -7.10 -17.24 29.72
C THR A 296 -7.31 -18.32 28.66
N ALA A 297 -6.39 -19.29 28.52
CA ALA A 297 -6.50 -20.33 27.52
C ALA A 297 -7.56 -21.39 27.90
N PRO A 298 -8.19 -22.04 26.91
CA PRO A 298 -9.02 -23.21 27.15
C PRO A 298 -8.26 -24.29 27.94
N PRO A 299 -8.94 -25.05 28.83
CA PRO A 299 -8.29 -26.07 29.65
C PRO A 299 -7.45 -27.06 28.85
N GLY A 300 -7.96 -27.58 27.73
CA GLY A 300 -7.22 -28.54 26.90
C GLY A 300 -5.92 -27.98 26.31
N ASN A 301 -5.92 -26.72 25.84
CA ASN A 301 -4.70 -26.06 25.38
C ASN A 301 -3.69 -25.89 26.52
N ARG A 302 -4.16 -25.50 27.71
CA ARG A 302 -3.29 -25.32 28.88
C ARG A 302 -2.71 -26.64 29.38
N ASP A 303 -3.52 -27.70 29.40
CA ASP A 303 -3.09 -29.04 29.85
C ASP A 303 -2.06 -29.63 28.88
N ALA A 304 -2.29 -29.49 27.56
CA ALA A 304 -1.31 -29.87 26.54
C ALA A 304 0.00 -29.09 26.68
N ALA A 305 -0.07 -27.77 26.94
CA ALA A 305 1.12 -26.96 27.19
C ALA A 305 1.88 -27.43 28.44
N LEU A 306 1.21 -27.64 29.56
CA LEU A 306 1.83 -28.13 30.80
C LEU A 306 2.54 -29.47 30.58
N LYS A 307 1.86 -30.42 29.92
CA LYS A 307 2.42 -31.72 29.55
C LYS A 307 3.73 -31.58 28.76
N VAL A 308 3.77 -30.69 27.77
CA VAL A 308 4.99 -30.45 26.99
C VAL A 308 6.07 -29.78 27.83
N LEU A 309 5.74 -28.75 28.61
CA LEU A 309 6.72 -28.03 29.43
C LEU A 309 7.35 -28.94 30.50
N GLU A 310 6.55 -29.79 31.15
CA GLU A 310 7.02 -30.77 32.15
C GLU A 310 7.87 -31.89 31.55
N SER A 311 7.65 -32.23 30.27
CA SER A 311 8.43 -33.27 29.57
C SER A 311 9.80 -32.79 29.07
N ARG A 312 10.07 -31.48 29.12
CA ARG A 312 11.27 -30.84 28.55
C ARG A 312 12.15 -30.25 29.65
N ASN A 313 13.37 -29.82 29.29
CA ASN A 313 14.31 -29.22 30.23
C ASN A 313 13.94 -27.75 30.53
N ILE A 314 12.82 -27.58 31.21
CA ILE A 314 12.22 -26.29 31.55
C ILE A 314 11.97 -26.22 33.06
N GLN A 315 12.44 -25.15 33.69
CA GLN A 315 12.20 -24.86 35.10
C GLN A 315 11.12 -23.80 35.21
N LEU A 316 10.00 -24.14 35.85
CA LEU A 316 8.85 -23.24 36.02
C LEU A 316 8.95 -22.49 37.36
N PHE A 317 9.04 -21.16 37.28
CA PHE A 317 9.02 -20.24 38.41
C PHE A 317 7.69 -19.48 38.44
N LEU A 318 6.64 -20.16 38.92
CA LEU A 318 5.28 -19.61 39.00
C LEU A 318 5.03 -18.91 40.34
N GLY A 319 4.26 -17.82 40.31
CA GLY A 319 4.03 -16.97 41.49
C GLY A 319 5.20 -16.03 41.79
N TYR A 320 6.05 -15.75 40.81
CA TYR A 320 7.22 -14.88 40.93
C TYR A 320 7.20 -13.77 39.89
N LEU A 321 7.49 -12.55 40.31
CA LEU A 321 7.73 -11.41 39.42
C LEU A 321 9.23 -11.09 39.40
N VAL A 322 9.73 -10.67 38.25
CA VAL A 322 11.09 -10.14 38.14
C VAL A 322 11.08 -8.72 38.70
N SER A 323 11.95 -8.42 39.66
CA SER A 323 12.09 -7.07 40.23
C SER A 323 13.23 -6.27 39.62
N CYS A 324 14.28 -6.95 39.14
CA CYS A 324 15.47 -6.33 38.55
C CYS A 324 16.18 -7.31 37.63
N ILE A 325 16.80 -6.79 36.56
CA ILE A 325 17.73 -7.54 35.71
C ILE A 325 19.05 -6.76 35.70
N ARG A 326 20.16 -7.44 35.97
CA ARG A 326 21.50 -6.84 36.01
C ARG A 326 22.55 -7.77 35.43
N GLU A 327 23.65 -7.21 34.95
CA GLU A 327 24.81 -7.99 34.57
C GLU A 327 25.57 -8.49 35.81
N ALA A 328 26.11 -9.72 35.76
CA ALA A 328 26.98 -10.21 36.82
C ALA A 328 28.30 -9.42 36.86
N SER A 329 28.57 -8.74 37.97
CA SER A 329 29.84 -8.03 38.18
C SER A 329 31.00 -9.03 38.32
N THR A 330 32.07 -8.85 37.54
CA THR A 330 33.35 -9.52 37.82
C THR A 330 33.93 -8.95 39.11
N SER A 331 33.79 -9.68 40.22
CA SER A 331 34.45 -9.34 41.47
C SER A 331 35.96 -9.51 41.31
N ASN A 332 36.67 -8.40 41.09
CA ASN A 332 38.11 -8.30 41.35
C ASN A 332 38.32 -8.26 42.87
N ASP A 333 38.11 -9.37 43.56
CA ASP A 333 38.52 -9.51 44.95
C ASP A 333 39.37 -10.78 45.17
N SER A 334 40.67 -10.51 45.19
CA SER A 334 41.79 -11.15 45.89
C SER A 334 42.08 -12.67 45.79
N SER A 335 43.32 -12.94 45.32
CA SER A 335 44.25 -13.94 45.88
C SER A 335 43.88 -15.42 45.75
N SER A 336 44.17 -16.02 44.60
CA SER A 336 44.79 -17.37 44.55
C SER A 336 45.37 -17.68 43.16
N THR A 337 46.37 -18.54 43.19
CA THR A 337 47.43 -18.79 42.22
C THR A 337 46.98 -19.36 40.88
N VAL A 338 47.53 -18.81 39.80
CA VAL A 338 47.72 -19.29 38.41
C VAL A 338 47.30 -20.73 38.10
N THR A 339 46.44 -20.91 37.09
CA THR A 339 46.67 -21.83 35.97
C THR A 339 46.04 -21.27 34.69
N ASP A 340 46.87 -21.09 33.67
CA ASP A 340 46.53 -20.61 32.33
C ASP A 340 45.55 -21.52 31.61
N LEU A 341 44.28 -21.11 31.58
CA LEU A 341 43.31 -21.46 30.54
C LEU A 341 42.47 -20.21 30.28
N GLU A 342 43.05 -19.25 29.56
CA GLU A 342 42.32 -18.13 28.96
C GLU A 342 41.35 -18.66 27.90
N ILE A 343 40.19 -19.14 28.35
CA ILE A 343 38.99 -19.20 27.53
C ILE A 343 38.39 -17.80 27.64
N ASP A 344 38.62 -17.00 26.59
CA ASP A 344 38.00 -15.71 26.30
C ASP A 344 36.51 -15.67 26.74
N SER A 345 36.28 -15.18 27.97
CA SER A 345 35.00 -15.25 28.68
C SER A 345 34.15 -13.99 28.40
N ASP A 346 33.96 -13.65 27.13
CA ASP A 346 33.34 -12.38 26.74
C ASP A 346 31.80 -12.45 26.68
N HIS A 347 31.18 -13.29 27.53
CA HIS A 347 29.72 -13.35 27.72
C HIS A 347 29.40 -13.42 29.21
N LYS A 348 29.18 -12.24 29.80
CA LYS A 348 28.75 -12.12 31.19
C LYS A 348 27.32 -12.62 31.33
N LYS A 349 27.06 -13.41 32.37
CA LYS A 349 25.72 -13.86 32.73
C LYS A 349 24.88 -12.70 33.25
N LEU A 350 23.57 -12.79 33.04
CA LEU A 350 22.58 -11.89 33.60
C LEU A 350 21.99 -12.49 34.87
N ILE A 351 21.78 -11.65 35.87
CA ILE A 351 21.16 -11.98 37.15
C ILE A 351 19.76 -11.37 37.17
N LEU A 352 18.76 -12.21 37.44
CA LEU A 352 17.36 -11.83 37.62
C LEU A 352 17.00 -11.99 39.09
N ASP A 353 16.62 -10.88 39.72
CA ASP A 353 16.08 -10.91 41.09
C ASP A 353 14.57 -11.18 41.01
N LEU A 354 14.12 -12.27 41.62
CA LEU A 354 12.71 -12.67 41.67
C LEU A 354 12.11 -12.37 43.04
N GLN A 355 10.97 -11.69 43.03
CA GLN A 355 10.14 -11.47 44.21
C GLN A 355 8.87 -12.33 44.13
N PRO A 356 8.45 -12.93 45.25
CA PRO A 356 7.22 -13.70 45.29
C PRO A 356 6.01 -12.77 45.18
N ALA A 357 5.04 -13.16 44.36
CA ALA A 357 3.78 -12.43 44.21
C ALA A 357 2.86 -12.60 45.44
N GLU A 358 3.03 -13.68 46.19
CA GLU A 358 2.27 -14.01 47.40
C GLU A 358 3.12 -13.85 48.67
N ARG A 359 2.51 -13.37 49.76
CA ARG A 359 3.19 -13.23 51.06
C ARG A 359 3.57 -14.62 51.62
N GLY A 360 4.81 -14.77 52.09
CA GLY A 360 5.28 -15.97 52.81
C GLY A 360 6.28 -16.85 52.05
N ARG A 361 6.56 -16.56 50.77
CA ARG A 361 7.69 -17.16 50.03
C ARG A 361 8.93 -16.26 50.14
N GLN A 362 10.12 -16.84 49.98
CA GLN A 362 11.36 -16.08 49.86
C GLN A 362 11.63 -15.73 48.38
N GLY A 363 12.30 -14.59 48.18
CA GLY A 363 12.82 -14.21 46.86
C GLY A 363 13.87 -15.20 46.35
N GLN A 364 14.06 -15.22 45.04
CA GLN A 364 15.05 -16.08 44.38
C GLN A 364 15.95 -15.25 43.48
N ILE A 365 17.17 -15.71 43.24
CA ILE A 365 18.09 -15.10 42.29
C ILE A 365 18.36 -16.15 41.21
N LEU A 366 18.14 -15.79 39.95
CA LEU A 366 18.38 -16.65 38.80
C LEU A 366 19.46 -16.08 37.91
N GLU A 367 20.29 -16.96 37.37
CA GLU A 367 21.23 -16.61 36.30
C GLU A 367 20.69 -17.03 34.93
N ALA A 368 20.99 -16.25 33.88
CA ALA A 368 20.71 -16.62 32.51
C ALA A 368 21.74 -16.00 31.54
N ASP A 369 21.97 -16.65 30.40
CA ASP A 369 22.80 -16.10 29.32
C ASP A 369 22.09 -14.98 28.57
N PHE A 370 20.75 -15.04 28.50
CA PHE A 370 19.92 -13.91 28.07
C PHE A 370 18.47 -14.04 28.55
N VAL A 371 17.76 -12.91 28.56
CA VAL A 371 16.37 -12.81 29.00
C VAL A 371 15.46 -12.48 27.81
N LEU A 372 14.36 -13.21 27.69
CA LEU A 372 13.26 -12.92 26.79
C LEU A 372 12.09 -12.31 27.57
N TRP A 373 11.58 -11.19 27.09
CA TRP A 373 10.50 -10.45 27.73
C TRP A 373 9.22 -10.52 26.89
N THR A 374 8.17 -11.13 27.44
CA THR A 374 6.88 -11.32 26.76
C THR A 374 5.71 -10.68 27.53
N VAL A 375 6.01 -9.85 28.53
CA VAL A 375 5.01 -9.26 29.41
C VAL A 375 4.59 -7.88 28.91
N GLY A 376 3.29 -7.73 28.66
CA GLY A 376 2.67 -6.44 28.42
C GLY A 376 2.91 -5.87 27.03
N SER A 377 1.94 -5.09 26.57
CA SER A 377 2.02 -4.32 25.35
C SER A 377 1.39 -2.95 25.53
N THR A 378 1.80 -1.98 24.72
CA THR A 378 1.29 -0.61 24.74
C THR A 378 0.99 -0.12 23.32
N SER A 379 -0.07 0.67 23.19
CA SER A 379 -0.42 1.34 21.94
C SER A 379 0.47 2.58 21.74
N GLN A 380 0.83 2.88 20.49
CA GLN A 380 1.62 4.06 20.11
C GLN A 380 0.77 5.34 19.94
N ILE A 381 -0.55 5.20 19.77
CA ILE A 381 -1.47 6.32 19.48
C ILE A 381 -1.37 7.51 20.46
N PRO A 382 -1.13 7.34 21.78
CA PRO A 382 -0.97 8.47 22.70
C PRO A 382 0.13 9.46 22.28
N TRP A 383 1.20 8.98 21.65
CA TRP A 383 2.38 9.78 21.28
C TRP A 383 2.25 10.48 19.92
N LEU A 384 1.23 10.13 19.14
CA LEU A 384 0.99 10.67 17.81
C LEU A 384 0.13 11.93 17.81
N GLN A 385 -0.37 12.34 18.99
CA GLN A 385 -1.19 13.52 19.18
C GLN A 385 -0.34 14.68 19.72
N PRO A 386 -0.45 15.90 19.15
CA PRO A 386 0.27 17.04 19.69
C PRO A 386 -0.24 17.40 21.10
N PRO A 387 0.62 17.85 22.04
CA PRO A 387 0.21 18.23 23.39
C PRO A 387 -0.85 19.36 23.43
N ASP A 388 -0.87 20.18 22.39
CA ASP A 388 -1.74 21.33 22.15
C ASP A 388 -2.88 21.03 21.15
N ALA A 389 -3.19 19.74 20.92
CA ALA A 389 -4.24 19.34 19.99
C ALA A 389 -5.61 19.95 20.36
N LEU A 390 -6.25 20.59 19.37
CA LEU A 390 -7.64 21.07 19.47
C LEU A 390 -8.68 19.93 19.43
N TYR A 391 -8.24 18.68 19.40
CA TYR A 391 -9.04 17.48 19.31
C TYR A 391 -8.49 16.39 20.24
N VAL A 392 -9.35 15.46 20.63
CA VAL A 392 -8.97 14.36 21.52
C VAL A 392 -9.46 13.05 20.92
N ILE A 393 -8.54 12.20 20.46
CA ILE A 393 -8.88 10.81 20.15
C ILE A 393 -9.15 10.12 21.50
N PRO A 394 -10.33 9.52 21.70
CA PRO A 394 -10.66 8.91 22.99
C PRO A 394 -9.84 7.64 23.19
N LEU A 395 -9.06 7.60 24.27
CA LEU A 395 -8.19 6.47 24.62
C LEU A 395 -8.61 5.84 25.94
N ASN A 396 -8.47 4.52 26.05
CA ASN A 396 -8.59 3.81 27.32
C ASN A 396 -7.28 3.91 28.14
N GLY A 397 -7.28 3.35 29.36
CA GLY A 397 -6.09 3.34 30.23
C GLY A 397 -4.88 2.55 29.72
N ARG A 398 -4.98 1.86 28.57
CA ARG A 398 -3.88 1.18 27.87
C ARG A 398 -3.43 1.93 26.60
N GLY A 399 -3.95 3.14 26.37
CA GLY A 399 -3.65 3.95 25.19
C GLY A 399 -4.33 3.46 23.90
N GLN A 400 -5.29 2.55 23.99
CA GLN A 400 -6.03 2.04 22.83
C GLN A 400 -7.22 2.94 22.52
N VAL A 401 -7.52 3.12 21.24
CA VAL A 401 -8.59 3.99 20.75
C VAL A 401 -9.96 3.40 21.02
N GLU A 402 -10.83 4.14 21.70
CA GLU A 402 -12.21 3.72 21.89
C GLU A 402 -13.02 3.84 20.59
N THR A 403 -13.73 2.77 20.25
CA THR A 403 -14.51 2.67 19.01
C THR A 403 -15.99 2.42 19.30
N GLU A 404 -16.82 2.79 18.32
CA GLU A 404 -18.20 2.34 18.18
C GLU A 404 -18.24 0.89 17.68
N GLU A 405 -19.41 0.25 17.75
CA GLU A 405 -19.59 -1.11 17.22
C GLU A 405 -19.29 -1.20 15.71
N THR A 406 -19.38 -0.09 14.98
CA THR A 406 -19.04 0.02 13.55
C THR A 406 -17.53 0.14 13.28
N LEU A 407 -16.69 0.06 14.32
CA LEU A 407 -15.24 0.26 14.30
C LEU A 407 -14.79 1.71 14.05
N GLN A 408 -15.74 2.64 13.95
CA GLN A 408 -15.44 4.07 13.90
C GLN A 408 -14.92 4.54 15.26
N VAL A 409 -13.94 5.43 15.24
CA VAL A 409 -13.44 6.09 16.45
C VAL A 409 -14.54 6.99 16.99
N LYS A 410 -14.83 6.92 18.30
CA LYS A 410 -15.89 7.73 18.89
C LYS A 410 -15.60 9.22 18.69
N GLY A 411 -16.58 9.96 18.19
CA GLY A 411 -16.45 11.39 17.86
C GLY A 411 -15.74 11.70 16.53
N HIS A 412 -15.23 10.68 15.83
CA HIS A 412 -14.45 10.82 14.59
C HIS A 412 -15.03 9.91 13.49
N PRO A 413 -16.12 10.31 12.82
CA PRO A 413 -16.87 9.45 11.90
C PRO A 413 -16.09 9.04 10.65
N ARG A 414 -14.99 9.72 10.32
CA ARG A 414 -14.13 9.39 9.16
C ARG A 414 -12.91 8.56 9.53
N THR A 415 -12.75 8.24 10.80
CA THR A 415 -11.61 7.49 11.34
C THR A 415 -12.09 6.16 11.88
N PHE A 416 -11.43 5.08 11.47
CA PHE A 416 -11.62 3.73 11.98
C PHE A 416 -10.39 3.33 12.80
N ALA A 417 -10.57 2.51 13.83
CA ALA A 417 -9.47 1.91 14.56
C ALA A 417 -9.71 0.41 14.75
N ILE A 418 -8.69 -0.39 14.49
CA ILE A 418 -8.78 -1.86 14.51
C ILE A 418 -7.51 -2.51 15.07
N GLY A 419 -7.62 -3.81 15.37
CA GLY A 419 -6.55 -4.59 15.97
C GLY A 419 -6.16 -4.09 17.36
N ASP A 420 -4.90 -4.27 17.71
CA ASP A 420 -4.42 -3.97 19.07
C ASP A 420 -4.38 -2.45 19.36
N SER A 421 -4.51 -1.60 18.34
CA SER A 421 -4.66 -0.14 18.48
C SER A 421 -6.04 0.27 18.99
N ALA A 422 -7.05 -0.61 18.93
CA ALA A 422 -8.43 -0.30 19.27
C ALA A 422 -8.93 -1.04 20.51
N ALA A 423 -9.86 -0.40 21.21
CA ALA A 423 -10.63 -0.97 22.30
C ALA A 423 -12.10 -0.98 21.92
N LEU A 424 -12.63 -2.20 21.72
CA LEU A 424 -14.05 -2.44 21.52
C LEU A 424 -14.56 -3.40 22.60
N ARG A 425 -15.75 -3.12 23.10
CA ARG A 425 -16.45 -3.99 24.05
C ARG A 425 -17.48 -4.83 23.32
N ASP A 426 -17.60 -6.09 23.71
CA ASP A 426 -18.69 -6.94 23.26
C ASP A 426 -20.02 -6.52 23.95
N PRO A 427 -21.18 -7.07 23.53
CA PRO A 427 -22.46 -6.77 24.17
C PRO A 427 -22.55 -7.10 25.67
N SER A 428 -21.62 -7.91 26.22
CA SER A 428 -21.53 -8.19 27.65
C SER A 428 -20.72 -7.13 28.43
N GLY A 429 -20.15 -6.14 27.72
CA GLY A 429 -19.30 -5.10 28.28
C GLY A 429 -17.81 -5.49 28.41
N LYS A 430 -17.45 -6.72 28.02
CA LYS A 430 -16.08 -7.23 28.09
C LYS A 430 -15.27 -6.70 26.92
N LEU A 431 -14.04 -6.24 27.18
CA LEU A 431 -13.12 -5.84 26.12
C LEU A 431 -12.70 -7.05 25.29
N LEU A 432 -12.70 -6.87 23.97
CA LEU A 432 -12.18 -7.88 23.06
C LEU A 432 -10.67 -8.09 23.28
N PRO A 433 -10.17 -9.33 23.11
CA PRO A 433 -8.77 -9.63 23.33
C PRO A 433 -7.91 -9.08 22.18
N ALA A 434 -6.73 -8.56 22.53
CA ALA A 434 -5.70 -8.12 21.57
C ALA A 434 -5.07 -9.34 20.89
N THR A 435 -5.64 -9.78 19.77
CA THR A 435 -5.24 -10.99 19.04
C THR A 435 -5.30 -10.77 17.54
N ALA A 436 -4.45 -11.47 16.81
CA ALA A 436 -4.49 -11.50 15.35
C ALA A 436 -5.85 -11.98 14.81
N GLN A 437 -6.59 -12.84 15.54
CA GLN A 437 -7.91 -13.30 15.13
C GLN A 437 -8.95 -12.17 15.15
N VAL A 438 -8.93 -11.33 16.20
CA VAL A 438 -9.79 -10.14 16.28
C VAL A 438 -9.40 -9.15 15.18
N ALA A 439 -8.11 -8.83 15.05
CA ALA A 439 -7.63 -7.89 14.03
C ALA A 439 -8.00 -8.32 12.60
N PHE A 440 -7.84 -9.61 12.29
CA PHE A 440 -8.17 -10.19 10.98
C PHE A 440 -9.68 -10.13 10.69
N GLN A 441 -10.54 -10.44 11.66
CA GLN A 441 -12.00 -10.30 11.48
C GLN A 441 -12.42 -8.84 11.39
N GLN A 442 -11.83 -7.95 12.21
CA GLN A 442 -12.11 -6.52 12.14
C GLN A 442 -11.71 -5.93 10.79
N ALA A 443 -10.64 -6.42 10.16
CA ALA A 443 -10.19 -5.94 8.86
C ALA A 443 -11.25 -6.12 7.75
N ASP A 444 -11.95 -7.26 7.74
CA ASP A 444 -13.04 -7.50 6.79
C ASP A 444 -14.20 -6.50 7.00
N PHE A 445 -14.62 -6.33 8.26
CA PHE A 445 -15.67 -5.36 8.62
C PHE A 445 -15.25 -3.91 8.39
N ALA A 446 -14.00 -3.54 8.64
CA ALA A 446 -13.48 -2.20 8.39
C ALA A 446 -13.44 -1.91 6.89
N GLY A 447 -12.98 -2.85 6.07
CA GLY A 447 -13.01 -2.73 4.61
C GLY A 447 -14.44 -2.57 4.08
N TRP A 448 -15.38 -3.38 4.59
CA TRP A 448 -16.79 -3.26 4.23
C TRP A 448 -17.42 -1.95 4.71
N ASN A 449 -17.16 -1.53 5.95
CA ASN A 449 -17.72 -0.31 6.50
C ASN A 449 -17.14 0.94 5.84
N LEU A 450 -15.87 0.93 5.42
CA LEU A 450 -15.31 1.99 4.58
C LEU A 450 -15.99 2.03 3.21
N TRP A 451 -16.18 0.88 2.57
CA TRP A 451 -16.94 0.80 1.32
C TRP A 451 -18.37 1.31 1.50
N ALA A 452 -19.04 0.92 2.57
CA ALA A 452 -20.40 1.36 2.88
C ALA A 452 -20.44 2.87 3.14
N ALA A 453 -19.52 3.40 3.95
CA ALA A 453 -19.44 4.82 4.28
C ALA A 453 -19.17 5.69 3.04
N ILE A 454 -18.25 5.26 2.18
CA ILE A 454 -17.94 5.92 0.90
C ILE A 454 -19.15 5.87 -0.05
N ASN A 455 -19.94 4.81 0.01
CA ASN A 455 -21.10 4.62 -0.86
C ASN A 455 -22.43 5.11 -0.27
N ASP A 456 -22.41 5.85 0.84
CA ASP A 456 -23.60 6.33 1.56
C ASP A 456 -24.56 5.19 1.96
N ARG A 457 -23.99 4.05 2.37
CA ARG A 457 -24.71 2.86 2.84
C ARG A 457 -24.61 2.73 4.37
N PRO A 458 -25.59 2.07 5.02
CA PRO A 458 -25.51 1.78 6.45
C PRO A 458 -24.28 0.93 6.81
N LEU A 459 -23.66 1.26 7.94
CA LEU A 459 -22.51 0.51 8.48
C LEU A 459 -22.98 -0.73 9.23
N LEU A 460 -22.14 -1.76 9.24
CA LEU A 460 -22.40 -3.01 9.96
C LEU A 460 -21.71 -2.99 11.33
N PRO A 461 -22.41 -3.42 12.40
CA PRO A 461 -21.79 -3.63 13.69
C PRO A 461 -20.87 -4.85 13.64
N PHE A 462 -19.65 -4.69 14.15
CA PHE A 462 -18.71 -5.78 14.33
C PHE A 462 -19.12 -6.67 15.50
N ARG A 463 -19.13 -7.98 15.24
CA ARG A 463 -19.38 -9.02 16.23
C ARG A 463 -18.29 -10.06 16.12
N PHE A 464 -17.42 -10.10 17.11
CA PHE A 464 -16.32 -11.05 17.14
C PHE A 464 -16.85 -12.48 17.25
N GLN A 465 -16.39 -13.34 16.34
CA GLN A 465 -16.63 -14.78 16.40
C GLN A 465 -15.38 -15.46 16.88
N ASN A 466 -15.38 -15.96 18.12
CA ASN A 466 -14.27 -16.79 18.59
C ASN A 466 -14.28 -18.10 17.81
N LEU A 467 -13.24 -18.37 17.01
CA LEU A 467 -13.07 -19.59 16.20
C LEU A 467 -12.27 -20.67 16.92
N GLY A 468 -11.83 -20.42 18.16
CA GLY A 468 -10.92 -21.26 18.90
C GLY A 468 -9.52 -20.69 18.98
N GLU A 469 -8.67 -21.38 19.74
CA GLU A 469 -7.31 -20.96 20.08
C GLU A 469 -6.30 -22.04 19.70
N MET A 470 -5.14 -21.62 19.19
CA MET A 470 -4.08 -22.49 18.73
C MET A 470 -2.74 -22.03 19.30
N MET A 471 -1.88 -22.97 19.69
CA MET A 471 -0.50 -22.68 20.12
C MET A 471 0.45 -23.73 19.56
N THR A 472 1.65 -23.32 19.17
CA THR A 472 2.74 -24.25 18.86
C THR A 472 3.47 -24.66 20.13
N LEU A 473 3.81 -25.94 20.23
CA LEU A 473 4.55 -26.50 21.36
C LEU A 473 5.87 -27.11 20.84
N GLY A 474 6.47 -26.49 19.83
CA GLY A 474 7.68 -26.94 19.13
C GLY A 474 7.36 -27.53 17.74
N ARG A 475 8.34 -28.22 17.17
CA ARG A 475 8.33 -28.68 15.76
C ARG A 475 7.33 -29.78 15.45
N ASN A 476 6.97 -30.58 16.46
CA ASN A 476 6.10 -31.75 16.28
C ASN A 476 4.84 -31.72 17.14
N ASP A 477 4.64 -30.68 17.94
CA ASP A 477 3.52 -30.61 18.89
C ASP A 477 2.83 -29.25 18.79
N ALA A 478 1.51 -29.25 18.89
CA ALA A 478 0.69 -28.06 18.95
C ALA A 478 -0.66 -28.41 19.57
N ALA A 479 -1.32 -27.44 20.18
CA ALA A 479 -2.66 -27.61 20.71
C ALA A 479 -3.65 -26.69 19.96
N ILE A 480 -4.78 -27.27 19.55
CA ILE A 480 -5.90 -26.56 18.92
C ILE A 480 -7.16 -26.89 19.68
N THR A 481 -7.81 -25.89 20.27
CA THR A 481 -9.16 -26.01 20.82
C THR A 481 -10.14 -25.26 19.94
N ALA A 482 -11.12 -25.96 19.39
CA ALA A 482 -12.22 -25.36 18.65
C ALA A 482 -13.28 -24.83 19.61
N SER A 483 -13.64 -23.55 19.49
CA SER A 483 -14.68 -22.93 20.33
C SER A 483 -16.10 -23.44 20.04
N PHE A 484 -16.34 -23.95 18.81
CA PHE A 484 -17.65 -24.40 18.33
C PHE A 484 -17.93 -25.88 18.64
N ILE A 485 -16.97 -26.61 19.21
CA ILE A 485 -17.14 -27.99 19.69
C ILE A 485 -16.63 -28.04 21.13
N GLU A 486 -17.57 -28.07 22.08
CA GLU A 486 -17.23 -28.08 23.49
C GLU A 486 -16.36 -29.29 23.86
N GLY A 487 -15.20 -29.03 24.48
CA GLY A 487 -14.29 -30.06 24.97
C GLY A 487 -13.37 -30.73 23.93
N LEU A 488 -13.43 -30.34 22.64
CA LEU A 488 -12.53 -30.91 21.63
C LEU A 488 -11.20 -30.15 21.57
N THR A 489 -10.12 -30.84 21.94
CA THR A 489 -8.75 -30.36 21.77
C THR A 489 -7.97 -31.36 20.92
N LEU A 490 -7.39 -30.89 19.82
CA LEU A 490 -6.42 -31.65 19.03
C LEU A 490 -5.02 -31.28 19.53
N GLU A 491 -4.28 -32.27 20.03
CA GLU A 491 -2.89 -32.13 20.50
C GLU A 491 -1.90 -32.90 19.61
N GLY A 492 -0.60 -32.67 19.82
CA GLY A 492 0.45 -33.43 19.16
C GLY A 492 0.62 -33.12 17.67
N PRO A 493 1.18 -34.08 16.90
CA PRO A 493 1.46 -33.89 15.47
C PRO A 493 0.21 -33.59 14.63
N LEU A 494 -0.96 -34.13 15.00
CA LEU A 494 -2.22 -33.85 14.31
C LEU A 494 -2.67 -32.40 14.55
N GLY A 495 -2.54 -31.91 15.78
CA GLY A 495 -2.74 -30.50 16.10
C GLY A 495 -1.78 -29.61 15.30
N HIS A 496 -0.50 -30.00 15.20
CA HIS A 496 0.50 -29.25 14.46
C HIS A 496 0.16 -29.15 12.96
N ALA A 497 -0.20 -30.27 12.32
CA ALA A 497 -0.59 -30.30 10.91
C ALA A 497 -1.86 -29.47 10.65
N ALA A 498 -2.87 -29.57 11.51
CA ALA A 498 -4.09 -28.78 11.40
C ALA A 498 -3.82 -27.27 11.56
N ARG A 499 -2.93 -26.87 12.47
CA ARG A 499 -2.54 -25.45 12.68
C ARG A 499 -1.87 -24.91 11.42
N LYS A 500 -0.89 -25.63 10.85
CA LYS A 500 -0.25 -25.25 9.60
C LYS A 500 -1.26 -25.09 8.47
N LEU A 501 -2.20 -26.04 8.31
CA LEU A 501 -3.25 -25.91 7.29
C LEU A 501 -4.09 -24.64 7.48
N VAL A 502 -4.59 -24.39 8.70
CA VAL A 502 -5.39 -23.20 9.01
C VAL A 502 -4.61 -21.91 8.76
N TYR A 503 -3.32 -21.86 9.10
CA TYR A 503 -2.47 -20.70 8.86
C TYR A 503 -2.12 -20.49 7.40
N CYS A 504 -1.89 -21.56 6.63
CA CYS A 504 -1.73 -21.47 5.17
C CYS A 504 -2.95 -20.78 4.55
N LEU A 505 -4.16 -21.22 4.91
CA LEU A 505 -5.41 -20.63 4.41
C LEU A 505 -5.59 -19.16 4.81
N ARG A 506 -4.91 -18.69 5.86
CA ARG A 506 -4.92 -17.31 6.34
C ARG A 506 -3.73 -16.49 5.85
N MET A 507 -2.95 -16.96 4.89
CA MET A 507 -1.91 -16.15 4.25
C MET A 507 -2.52 -15.02 3.40
N PRO A 508 -1.83 -13.86 3.26
CA PRO A 508 -2.46 -12.61 2.80
C PRO A 508 -3.03 -12.64 1.39
N THR A 509 -2.30 -13.20 0.42
CA THR A 509 -2.71 -13.28 -0.98
C THR A 509 -2.74 -14.72 -1.44
N ASP A 510 -3.55 -15.02 -2.47
CA ASP A 510 -3.65 -16.37 -3.02
C ASP A 510 -2.31 -16.83 -3.63
N GLU A 511 -1.56 -15.92 -4.28
CA GLU A 511 -0.21 -16.21 -4.80
C GLU A 511 0.74 -16.62 -3.66
N HIS A 512 0.77 -15.84 -2.58
CA HIS A 512 1.62 -16.14 -1.42
C HIS A 512 1.20 -17.45 -0.74
N ARG A 513 -0.11 -17.66 -0.57
CA ARG A 513 -0.68 -18.89 -0.01
C ARG A 513 -0.22 -20.13 -0.77
N VAL A 514 -0.29 -20.10 -2.11
CA VAL A 514 0.13 -21.22 -2.95
C VAL A 514 1.64 -21.44 -2.84
N LYS A 515 2.46 -20.38 -2.92
CA LYS A 515 3.92 -20.47 -2.76
C LYS A 515 4.32 -21.11 -1.44
N VAL A 516 3.74 -20.64 -0.33
CA VAL A 516 3.97 -21.18 1.01
C VAL A 516 3.51 -22.63 1.11
N GLY A 517 2.32 -22.95 0.59
CA GLY A 517 1.78 -24.32 0.60
C GLY A 517 2.70 -25.31 -0.13
N ILE A 518 3.23 -24.94 -1.29
CA ILE A 518 4.19 -25.76 -2.05
C ILE A 518 5.50 -25.92 -1.27
N SER A 519 6.01 -24.83 -0.67
CA SER A 519 7.25 -24.88 0.11
C SER A 519 7.13 -25.81 1.32
N TRP A 520 6.06 -25.67 2.12
CA TRP A 520 5.82 -26.53 3.28
C TRP A 520 5.60 -27.98 2.89
N PHE A 521 4.91 -28.24 1.78
CA PHE A 521 4.78 -29.58 1.24
C PHE A 521 6.15 -30.16 0.86
N THR A 522 6.97 -29.39 0.14
CA THR A 522 8.32 -29.80 -0.28
C THR A 522 9.23 -30.09 0.91
N LYS A 523 9.23 -29.22 1.93
CA LYS A 523 9.97 -29.41 3.18
C LYS A 523 9.54 -30.68 3.90
N THR A 524 8.24 -30.96 3.95
CA THR A 524 7.70 -32.19 4.54
C THR A 524 8.16 -33.44 3.79
N VAL A 525 8.18 -33.39 2.45
CA VAL A 525 8.69 -34.49 1.61
C VAL A 525 10.20 -34.67 1.80
N ILE A 526 10.98 -33.59 1.85
CA ILE A 526 12.43 -33.65 2.11
C ILE A 526 12.71 -34.21 3.50
N ASP A 527 12.01 -33.75 4.55
CA ASP A 527 12.17 -34.26 5.91
C ASP A 527 11.76 -35.75 6.00
N SER A 528 10.73 -36.16 5.25
CA SER A 528 10.32 -37.57 5.15
C SER A 528 11.36 -38.42 4.40
N LEU A 529 11.92 -37.91 3.31
CA LEU A 529 13.00 -38.58 2.57
C LEU A 529 14.30 -38.63 3.36
N ALA A 530 14.63 -37.57 4.11
CA ALA A 530 15.80 -37.49 4.98
C ALA A 530 15.65 -38.40 6.21
N SER A 531 14.44 -38.54 6.77
CA SER A 531 14.18 -39.50 7.85
C SER A 531 14.22 -40.95 7.36
N VAL A 532 13.73 -41.24 6.14
CA VAL A 532 13.90 -42.55 5.49
C VAL A 532 15.37 -42.80 5.14
N GLN A 533 16.07 -41.81 4.58
CA GLN A 533 17.51 -41.92 4.31
C GLN A 533 18.31 -42.08 5.60
N ASN A 534 17.98 -41.41 6.69
CA ASN A 534 18.65 -41.60 7.99
C ASN A 534 18.31 -42.97 8.61
N ALA A 535 17.07 -43.47 8.43
CA ALA A 535 16.69 -44.82 8.83
C ALA A 535 17.45 -45.89 8.01
N VAL A 536 17.70 -45.63 6.72
CA VAL A 536 18.45 -46.51 5.82
C VAL A 536 19.97 -46.34 5.99
N ALA A 537 20.47 -45.13 6.25
CA ALA A 537 21.89 -44.81 6.44
C ALA A 537 22.41 -45.25 7.81
N ASN A 538 21.55 -45.40 8.82
CA ASN A 538 21.89 -46.11 10.06
C ASN A 538 22.16 -47.62 9.85
N SER A 539 22.12 -48.12 8.61
CA SER A 539 22.41 -49.51 8.26
C SER A 539 23.75 -49.73 7.53
N PHE A 540 24.50 -48.71 7.12
CA PHE A 540 25.82 -48.89 6.44
C PHE A 540 26.80 -47.71 6.65
N PRO A 541 28.14 -47.92 6.68
CA PRO A 541 29.11 -46.87 6.93
C PRO A 541 29.42 -46.00 5.70
N HIS A 542 29.68 -44.71 5.94
CA HIS A 542 29.99 -43.65 4.97
C HIS A 542 31.23 -43.88 4.09
N PRO A 543 31.27 -43.21 2.93
CA PRO A 543 32.49 -42.57 2.45
C PRO A 543 32.34 -41.05 2.19
N THR A 544 33.54 -40.45 2.14
CA THR A 544 33.98 -39.06 2.22
C THR A 544 33.57 -38.13 1.08
N ALA A 545 33.43 -36.84 1.44
CA ALA A 545 33.13 -35.70 0.56
C ALA A 545 34.31 -35.28 -0.34
N ALA A 546 33.99 -34.82 -1.55
CA ALA A 546 34.88 -34.07 -2.43
C ALA A 546 34.30 -32.68 -2.71
N ASN A 547 35.08 -31.64 -2.39
CA ASN A 547 34.80 -30.23 -2.67
C ASN A 547 35.24 -29.88 -4.11
N SER A 548 34.42 -29.12 -4.82
CA SER A 548 34.83 -28.36 -6.02
C SER A 548 34.56 -26.87 -5.81
N PRO A 549 35.49 -25.96 -6.17
CA PRO A 549 35.34 -24.53 -5.91
C PRO A 549 34.44 -23.86 -6.96
N ARG A 550 33.47 -23.05 -6.49
CA ARG A 550 32.66 -22.16 -7.34
C ARG A 550 33.46 -20.89 -7.68
N ARG A 551 33.45 -20.51 -8.96
CA ARG A 551 33.90 -19.19 -9.44
C ARG A 551 32.92 -18.08 -9.00
N PRO A 552 33.36 -16.83 -8.79
CA PRO A 552 32.46 -15.70 -8.52
C PRO A 552 31.59 -15.45 -9.76
N GLY A 553 30.28 -15.39 -9.57
CA GLY A 553 29.31 -15.11 -10.63
C GLY A 553 29.43 -13.68 -11.14
N ALA A 554 29.37 -13.49 -12.46
CA ALA A 554 29.12 -12.20 -13.06
C ALA A 554 27.77 -11.65 -12.54
N MET A 555 27.74 -10.37 -12.18
CA MET A 555 26.49 -9.73 -11.74
C MET A 555 25.47 -9.71 -12.86
N ASP A 556 24.21 -9.83 -12.49
CA ASP A 556 23.08 -9.83 -13.40
C ASP A 556 22.95 -8.48 -14.11
N PRO A 557 23.03 -8.39 -15.44
CA PRO A 557 22.85 -7.13 -16.18
C PRO A 557 21.45 -6.49 -15.98
N ASP A 558 20.47 -7.23 -15.44
CA ASP A 558 19.16 -6.70 -15.00
C ASP A 558 19.21 -5.97 -13.65
N SER A 559 20.35 -5.99 -12.95
CA SER A 559 20.57 -5.30 -11.68
C SER A 559 21.31 -3.95 -11.81
N GLU A 560 21.86 -3.64 -13.00
CA GLU A 560 22.60 -2.42 -13.25
C GLU A 560 21.83 -1.44 -14.15
N VAL A 561 21.68 -0.20 -13.70
CA VAL A 561 21.04 0.88 -14.45
C VAL A 561 22.01 1.41 -15.53
N ALA A 562 21.58 1.37 -16.78
CA ALA A 562 22.29 1.97 -17.93
C ALA A 562 21.96 3.46 -18.09
N PHE A 563 20.69 3.83 -17.86
CA PHE A 563 20.24 5.21 -17.94
C PHE A 563 19.03 5.42 -17.03
N ASP A 564 18.99 6.54 -16.34
CA ASP A 564 17.89 6.92 -15.46
C ASP A 564 17.40 8.32 -15.80
N PHE A 565 16.09 8.46 -15.97
CA PHE A 565 15.39 9.72 -16.14
C PHE A 565 14.21 9.80 -15.16
N PRO A 566 14.48 10.07 -13.88
CA PRO A 566 13.45 10.16 -12.86
C PRO A 566 12.49 11.34 -13.11
N PRO A 567 11.18 11.18 -12.84
CA PRO A 567 10.49 9.97 -12.39
C PRO A 567 9.98 9.07 -13.55
N TYR A 568 10.38 9.34 -14.80
CA TYR A 568 9.70 8.86 -16.00
C TYR A 568 10.15 7.46 -16.47
N LEU A 569 11.45 7.19 -16.46
CA LEU A 569 12.01 6.00 -17.10
C LEU A 569 13.34 5.58 -16.49
N CYS A 570 13.52 4.28 -16.28
CA CYS A 570 14.79 3.65 -15.91
C CYS A 570 15.09 2.53 -16.93
N GLN A 571 16.28 2.57 -17.54
CA GLN A 571 16.77 1.54 -18.46
C GLN A 571 17.95 0.79 -17.82
N TYR A 572 17.89 -0.54 -17.82
CA TYR A 572 18.94 -1.42 -17.32
C TYR A 572 19.96 -1.79 -18.41
N LYS A 573 21.16 -2.21 -18.04
CA LYS A 573 22.23 -2.63 -18.98
C LYS A 573 21.85 -3.83 -19.84
N SER A 574 20.89 -4.64 -19.39
CA SER A 574 20.26 -5.70 -20.19
C SER A 574 19.43 -5.19 -21.38
N GLY A 575 19.12 -3.90 -21.42
CA GLY A 575 18.17 -3.30 -22.36
C GLY A 575 16.73 -3.25 -21.84
N ARG A 576 16.43 -3.83 -20.67
CA ARG A 576 15.10 -3.74 -20.04
C ARG A 576 14.76 -2.29 -19.71
N ILE A 577 13.56 -1.85 -20.10
CA ILE A 577 13.05 -0.51 -19.81
C ILE A 577 11.89 -0.62 -18.82
N VAL A 578 11.98 0.12 -17.72
CA VAL A 578 10.91 0.27 -16.74
C VAL A 578 10.45 1.71 -16.76
N ARG A 579 9.15 1.91 -16.96
CA ARG A 579 8.49 3.21 -16.80
C ARG A 579 7.71 3.17 -15.49
N PRO A 580 8.22 3.76 -14.40
CA PRO A 580 7.55 3.72 -13.10
C PRO A 580 6.12 4.27 -13.22
N GLY A 581 5.15 3.53 -12.66
CA GLY A 581 3.75 3.94 -12.64
C GLY A 581 3.01 3.78 -13.96
N GLY A 582 3.30 2.70 -14.73
CA GLY A 582 2.61 2.30 -15.97
C GLY A 582 1.20 2.86 -16.05
N ALA A 583 1.02 3.88 -16.88
CA ALA A 583 -0.12 4.76 -16.72
C ALA A 583 -1.41 3.99 -17.03
N PRO A 584 -2.39 3.92 -16.10
CA PRO A 584 -3.70 3.41 -16.45
C PRO A 584 -4.20 4.15 -17.67
N THR A 585 -4.79 3.47 -18.64
CA THR A 585 -5.38 4.11 -19.81
C THR A 585 -6.89 4.15 -19.65
N VAL A 586 -7.51 5.26 -20.07
CA VAL A 586 -8.97 5.39 -20.15
C VAL A 586 -9.43 5.23 -21.60
N PRO A 587 -10.48 4.43 -21.85
CA PRO A 587 -11.05 4.31 -23.19
C PRO A 587 -11.67 5.64 -23.63
N ALA A 588 -11.75 5.86 -24.94
CA ALA A 588 -12.54 6.95 -25.48
C ALA A 588 -14.04 6.66 -25.29
N GLY A 589 -14.84 7.71 -25.14
CA GLY A 589 -16.28 7.60 -24.91
C GLY A 589 -16.88 8.94 -24.48
N THR A 590 -18.12 8.88 -23.99
CA THR A 590 -18.82 10.05 -23.46
C THR A 590 -18.40 10.30 -22.02
N ASP A 591 -17.82 11.46 -21.76
CA ASP A 591 -17.47 11.91 -20.42
C ASP A 591 -18.73 12.36 -19.68
N ALA A 592 -19.07 11.68 -18.59
CA ALA A 592 -20.30 11.93 -17.84
C ALA A 592 -20.37 13.33 -17.20
N LEU A 593 -19.24 14.01 -17.07
CA LEU A 593 -19.13 15.29 -16.36
C LEU A 593 -19.31 16.47 -17.28
N THR A 594 -18.53 16.45 -18.34
CA THR A 594 -18.44 17.53 -19.30
C THR A 594 -19.44 17.32 -20.42
N GLY A 595 -19.94 16.09 -20.64
CA GLY A 595 -20.75 15.74 -21.80
C GLY A 595 -19.95 15.65 -23.10
N VAL A 596 -18.63 15.78 -23.03
CA VAL A 596 -17.73 15.68 -24.18
C VAL A 596 -17.71 14.25 -24.68
N ILE A 597 -17.84 14.07 -25.99
CA ILE A 597 -17.77 12.75 -26.62
C ILE A 597 -16.39 12.62 -27.24
N SER A 598 -15.68 11.55 -26.89
CA SER A 598 -14.35 11.29 -27.44
C SER A 598 -14.30 9.99 -28.24
N LYS A 599 -13.42 9.94 -29.25
CA LYS A 599 -13.14 8.73 -30.03
C LYS A 599 -11.67 8.68 -30.47
N ASP A 600 -11.12 7.47 -30.55
CA ASP A 600 -9.80 7.24 -31.12
C ASP A 600 -9.90 7.03 -32.64
N VAL A 601 -9.06 7.70 -33.42
CA VAL A 601 -9.00 7.61 -34.87
C VAL A 601 -7.57 7.27 -35.31
N SER A 602 -7.45 6.31 -36.23
CA SER A 602 -6.20 5.99 -36.90
C SER A 602 -6.43 6.10 -38.42
N SER A 603 -5.73 7.03 -39.07
CA SER A 603 -5.86 7.29 -40.50
C SER A 603 -4.50 7.62 -41.10
N GLY A 604 -3.99 6.75 -41.99
CA GLY A 604 -2.62 6.82 -42.48
C GLY A 604 -1.61 6.82 -41.31
N ASP A 605 -0.71 7.80 -41.30
CA ASP A 605 0.29 7.98 -40.25
C ASP A 605 -0.24 8.70 -39.00
N ALA A 606 -1.48 9.23 -39.04
CA ALA A 606 -2.07 9.97 -37.93
C ALA A 606 -2.83 9.04 -36.98
N LYS A 607 -2.43 9.06 -35.71
CA LYS A 607 -3.16 8.42 -34.60
C LYS A 607 -3.54 9.46 -33.57
N VAL A 608 -4.84 9.68 -33.36
CA VAL A 608 -5.34 10.78 -32.53
C VAL A 608 -6.54 10.34 -31.70
N ARG A 609 -6.79 11.05 -30.60
CA ARG A 609 -8.06 11.06 -29.88
C ARG A 609 -8.77 12.38 -30.13
N VAL A 610 -9.96 12.31 -30.71
CA VAL A 610 -10.82 13.47 -31.00
C VAL A 610 -11.80 13.64 -29.86
N TYR A 611 -12.07 14.88 -29.47
CA TYR A 611 -12.97 15.31 -28.41
C TYR A 611 -13.97 16.31 -28.96
N PHE A 612 -15.25 16.01 -28.84
CA PHE A 612 -16.34 16.80 -29.36
C PHE A 612 -17.14 17.46 -28.23
N PRO A 613 -17.27 18.80 -28.22
CA PRO A 613 -17.96 19.50 -27.14
C PRO A 613 -19.49 19.28 -27.18
N PRO A 614 -20.16 19.26 -26.01
CA PRO A 614 -21.61 19.14 -25.95
C PRO A 614 -22.31 20.37 -26.54
N GLY A 615 -23.43 20.17 -27.25
CA GLY A 615 -24.29 21.27 -27.70
C GLY A 615 -23.70 22.18 -28.79
N ALA A 616 -22.66 21.73 -29.49
CA ALA A 616 -22.04 22.48 -30.58
C ALA A 616 -23.06 22.77 -31.71
N THR A 617 -23.23 24.06 -32.04
CA THR A 617 -24.03 24.52 -33.18
C THR A 617 -23.17 25.41 -34.07
N GLY A 618 -23.11 25.11 -35.37
CA GLY A 618 -22.26 25.84 -36.33
C GLY A 618 -20.78 25.38 -36.33
N LYS A 619 -19.92 26.21 -36.94
CA LYS A 619 -18.48 25.98 -37.06
C LYS A 619 -17.74 26.50 -35.82
N ILE A 620 -16.91 25.67 -35.22
CA ILE A 620 -16.20 25.92 -33.96
C ILE A 620 -14.67 25.70 -34.10
N PRO A 621 -13.84 26.32 -33.24
CA PRO A 621 -12.39 26.21 -33.33
C PRO A 621 -11.87 24.78 -33.14
N VAL A 622 -10.63 24.53 -33.59
CA VAL A 622 -9.94 23.25 -33.38
C VAL A 622 -8.69 23.45 -32.54
N ILE A 623 -8.48 22.63 -31.53
CA ILE A 623 -7.27 22.60 -30.69
C ILE A 623 -6.53 21.29 -30.96
N VAL A 624 -5.35 21.35 -31.56
CA VAL A 624 -4.46 20.19 -31.67
C VAL A 624 -3.52 20.19 -30.46
N TYR A 625 -3.60 19.12 -29.65
CA TYR A 625 -2.95 19.03 -28.35
C TYR A 625 -1.88 17.94 -28.26
N PHE A 626 -0.73 18.28 -27.70
CA PHE A 626 0.38 17.37 -27.45
C PHE A 626 0.65 17.23 -25.95
N HIS A 627 0.67 15.99 -25.44
CA HIS A 627 0.91 15.73 -24.02
C HIS A 627 2.39 15.87 -23.64
N GLY A 628 2.66 16.13 -22.35
CA GLY A 628 4.02 16.14 -21.77
C GLY A 628 4.55 14.75 -21.45
N GLY A 629 5.64 14.68 -20.67
CA GLY A 629 6.27 13.41 -20.26
C GLY A 629 7.67 13.17 -20.82
N GLY A 630 8.40 14.26 -21.12
CA GLY A 630 9.82 14.18 -21.52
C GLY A 630 10.11 13.35 -22.77
N PHE A 631 9.13 13.19 -23.68
CA PHE A 631 9.18 12.32 -24.86
C PHE A 631 9.26 10.81 -24.59
N VAL A 632 9.25 10.38 -23.31
CA VAL A 632 9.47 8.98 -22.90
C VAL A 632 8.24 8.33 -22.28
N VAL A 633 7.26 9.13 -21.83
CA VAL A 633 5.98 8.69 -21.26
C VAL A 633 4.81 9.59 -21.69
N GLY A 634 3.59 9.08 -21.51
CA GLY A 634 2.35 9.83 -21.74
C GLY A 634 1.53 9.28 -22.90
N SER A 635 0.27 9.68 -22.98
CA SER A 635 -0.63 9.43 -24.12
C SER A 635 -1.92 10.25 -23.96
N PRO A 636 -2.67 10.48 -25.05
CA PRO A 636 -4.05 10.98 -24.96
C PRO A 636 -4.98 10.13 -24.09
N ALA A 637 -4.67 8.83 -23.92
CA ALA A 637 -5.43 7.90 -23.09
C ALA A 637 -5.05 7.94 -21.60
N ARG A 638 -4.05 8.74 -21.19
CA ARG A 638 -3.70 8.90 -19.77
C ARG A 638 -4.83 9.66 -19.05
N PRO A 639 -5.33 9.21 -17.88
CA PRO A 639 -6.48 9.80 -17.20
C PRO A 639 -6.34 11.31 -16.97
N SER A 640 -5.15 11.78 -16.55
CA SER A 640 -4.91 13.20 -16.31
C SER A 640 -4.97 14.01 -17.61
N THR A 641 -4.36 13.52 -18.70
CA THR A 641 -4.44 14.15 -20.02
C THR A 641 -5.85 14.11 -20.58
N HIS A 642 -6.55 12.99 -20.44
CA HIS A 642 -7.91 12.82 -20.91
C HIS A 642 -8.90 13.75 -20.18
N ALA A 643 -8.82 13.81 -18.86
CA ALA A 643 -9.65 14.69 -18.04
C ALA A 643 -9.37 16.18 -18.33
N TYR A 644 -8.10 16.55 -18.47
CA TYR A 644 -7.69 17.90 -18.84
C TYR A 644 -8.29 18.33 -20.19
N LEU A 645 -8.28 17.45 -21.19
CA LEU A 645 -8.85 17.73 -22.53
C LEU A 645 -10.38 17.77 -22.52
N ASN A 646 -11.04 16.87 -21.78
CA ASN A 646 -12.49 16.94 -21.61
C ASN A 646 -12.92 18.30 -21.05
N ASP A 647 -12.24 18.77 -19.99
CA ASP A 647 -12.54 20.08 -19.41
C ASP A 647 -12.22 21.24 -20.38
N LEU A 648 -11.06 21.21 -21.05
CA LEU A 648 -10.66 22.24 -22.00
C LEU A 648 -11.68 22.38 -23.14
N VAL A 649 -12.08 21.25 -23.73
CA VAL A 649 -13.04 21.19 -24.85
C VAL A 649 -14.42 21.66 -24.42
N ALA A 650 -14.90 21.22 -23.26
CA ALA A 650 -16.19 21.63 -22.74
C ALA A 650 -16.28 23.13 -22.46
N ARG A 651 -15.22 23.71 -21.90
CA ARG A 651 -15.20 25.13 -21.52
C ARG A 651 -14.90 26.06 -22.70
N SER A 652 -14.03 25.63 -23.61
CA SER A 652 -13.70 26.39 -24.83
C SER A 652 -14.80 26.32 -25.88
N GLY A 653 -15.54 25.21 -25.93
CA GLY A 653 -16.47 24.92 -27.02
C GLY A 653 -15.76 24.58 -28.33
N ALA A 654 -14.47 24.23 -28.29
CA ALA A 654 -13.65 23.87 -29.44
C ALA A 654 -13.53 22.35 -29.60
N ILE A 655 -13.30 21.85 -30.81
CA ILE A 655 -12.97 20.44 -31.05
C ILE A 655 -11.53 20.19 -30.60
N GLY A 656 -11.32 19.22 -29.72
CA GLY A 656 -9.98 18.81 -29.29
C GLY A 656 -9.46 17.65 -30.14
N VAL A 657 -8.21 17.73 -30.60
CA VAL A 657 -7.50 16.64 -31.30
C VAL A 657 -6.19 16.38 -30.59
N SER A 658 -6.13 15.33 -29.77
CA SER A 658 -4.92 14.98 -29.04
C SER A 658 -4.13 13.87 -29.74
N VAL A 659 -2.84 14.08 -30.00
CA VAL A 659 -2.02 13.20 -30.83
C VAL A 659 -1.36 12.09 -30.02
N TYR A 660 -1.45 10.84 -30.47
CA TYR A 660 -0.63 9.73 -29.99
C TYR A 660 0.70 9.75 -30.73
N TYR A 661 1.72 10.36 -30.12
CA TYR A 661 3.07 10.35 -30.67
C TYR A 661 3.91 9.21 -30.08
N ARG A 662 4.83 8.68 -30.88
CA ARG A 662 5.75 7.61 -30.48
C ARG A 662 6.80 8.12 -29.49
N LEU A 663 7.16 7.26 -28.53
CA LEU A 663 8.01 7.61 -27.39
C LEU A 663 9.42 7.05 -27.52
N ALA A 664 10.39 7.76 -26.93
CA ALA A 664 11.75 7.28 -26.74
C ALA A 664 11.82 6.29 -25.56
N PRO A 665 12.81 5.38 -25.54
CA PRO A 665 13.88 5.20 -26.53
C PRO A 665 13.52 4.34 -27.75
N GLU A 666 12.36 3.69 -27.78
CA GLU A 666 11.93 2.81 -28.88
C GLU A 666 11.81 3.58 -30.20
N HIS A 667 11.37 4.84 -30.12
CA HIS A 667 11.26 5.77 -31.24
C HIS A 667 11.81 7.14 -30.84
N LYS A 668 13.13 7.33 -31.01
CA LYS A 668 13.79 8.62 -30.78
C LYS A 668 13.29 9.71 -31.75
N LEU A 669 13.47 10.97 -31.38
CA LEU A 669 13.19 12.12 -32.24
C LEU A 669 13.98 12.00 -33.56
N PRO A 670 13.36 12.28 -34.72
CA PRO A 670 12.17 13.14 -34.91
C PRO A 670 10.80 12.43 -34.89
N ALA A 671 10.70 11.14 -34.52
CA ALA A 671 9.45 10.38 -34.62
C ALA A 671 8.22 11.11 -34.01
N ALA A 672 8.35 11.69 -32.81
CA ALA A 672 7.24 12.42 -32.19
C ALA A 672 6.85 13.71 -32.94
N TYR A 673 7.79 14.38 -33.61
CA TYR A 673 7.50 15.53 -34.47
C TYR A 673 6.83 15.11 -35.77
N ASP A 674 7.19 13.96 -36.33
CA ASP A 674 6.53 13.44 -37.53
C ASP A 674 5.09 13.01 -37.23
N ASP A 675 4.88 12.33 -36.10
CA ASP A 675 3.54 11.96 -35.63
C ASP A 675 2.70 13.21 -35.31
N GLY A 676 3.32 14.21 -34.69
CA GLY A 676 2.67 15.49 -34.42
C GLY A 676 2.27 16.23 -35.68
N TRP A 677 3.14 16.24 -36.70
CA TRP A 677 2.86 16.82 -38.01
C TRP A 677 1.77 16.05 -38.75
N ALA A 678 1.80 14.72 -38.70
CA ALA A 678 0.75 13.88 -39.26
C ALA A 678 -0.62 14.20 -38.63
N GLY A 679 -0.67 14.36 -37.30
CA GLY A 679 -1.87 14.75 -36.57
C GLY A 679 -2.42 16.12 -36.98
N VAL A 680 -1.56 17.13 -37.16
CA VAL A 680 -1.98 18.47 -37.63
C VAL A 680 -2.51 18.44 -39.06
N ARG A 681 -1.79 17.79 -39.98
CA ARG A 681 -2.26 17.65 -41.37
C ARG A 681 -3.57 16.89 -41.46
N TRP A 682 -3.71 15.83 -40.66
CA TRP A 682 -4.94 15.06 -40.57
C TRP A 682 -6.11 15.95 -40.10
N ALA A 683 -5.93 16.73 -39.03
CA ALA A 683 -6.95 17.65 -38.53
C ALA A 683 -7.30 18.78 -39.51
N ALA A 684 -6.38 19.10 -40.42
CA ALA A 684 -6.51 20.12 -41.46
C ALA A 684 -7.04 19.59 -42.80
N THR A 685 -7.44 18.31 -42.88
CA THR A 685 -7.92 17.69 -44.14
C THR A 685 -9.25 18.30 -44.57
N LEU A 686 -9.36 18.67 -45.86
CA LEU A 686 -10.57 19.20 -46.49
C LEU A 686 -11.14 18.18 -47.49
N GLY A 687 -12.47 18.04 -47.55
CA GLY A 687 -13.17 17.24 -48.57
C GLY A 687 -13.14 15.72 -48.32
N ASP A 688 -13.00 14.94 -49.38
CA ASP A 688 -13.05 13.47 -49.33
C ASP A 688 -11.93 12.91 -48.44
N GLY A 689 -12.32 12.15 -47.40
CA GLY A 689 -11.40 11.60 -46.40
C GLY A 689 -11.24 12.43 -45.13
N ALA A 690 -11.87 13.61 -45.05
CA ALA A 690 -11.97 14.37 -43.80
C ALA A 690 -12.82 13.63 -42.76
N GLU A 691 -12.44 13.76 -41.48
CA GLU A 691 -13.19 13.15 -40.39
C GLU A 691 -14.56 13.88 -40.23
N PRO A 692 -15.69 13.17 -40.14
CA PRO A 692 -17.02 13.77 -40.13
C PRO A 692 -17.23 14.92 -39.12
N TRP A 693 -16.75 14.79 -37.88
CA TRP A 693 -16.92 15.88 -36.90
C TRP A 693 -16.14 17.13 -37.29
N LEU A 694 -14.94 16.96 -37.85
CA LEU A 694 -14.16 18.08 -38.38
C LEU A 694 -14.81 18.67 -39.64
N LEU A 695 -15.25 17.82 -40.58
CA LEU A 695 -15.88 18.27 -41.82
C LEU A 695 -17.14 19.10 -41.55
N ASP A 696 -17.98 18.66 -40.62
CA ASP A 696 -19.27 19.29 -40.33
C ASP A 696 -19.12 20.49 -39.38
N HIS A 697 -18.22 20.42 -38.40
CA HIS A 697 -18.18 21.39 -37.31
C HIS A 697 -16.87 22.18 -37.14
N ALA A 698 -15.76 21.83 -37.79
CA ALA A 698 -14.52 22.59 -37.63
C ALA A 698 -14.49 23.90 -38.43
N ASP A 699 -14.09 24.98 -37.77
CA ASP A 699 -13.61 26.22 -38.38
C ASP A 699 -12.08 26.15 -38.53
N LEU A 700 -11.62 25.75 -39.71
CA LEU A 700 -10.18 25.61 -39.99
C LEU A 700 -9.46 26.95 -40.14
N SER A 701 -10.16 28.09 -40.14
CA SER A 701 -9.52 29.41 -39.98
C SER A 701 -9.11 29.70 -38.53
N ARG A 702 -9.54 28.86 -37.58
CA ARG A 702 -9.32 28.99 -36.14
C ARG A 702 -8.71 27.73 -35.54
N VAL A 703 -7.53 27.33 -36.04
CA VAL A 703 -6.77 26.20 -35.51
C VAL A 703 -5.76 26.68 -34.47
N PHE A 704 -5.72 26.01 -33.32
CA PHE A 704 -4.80 26.29 -32.23
C PHE A 704 -3.89 25.09 -31.99
N LEU A 705 -2.59 25.33 -31.81
CA LEU A 705 -1.65 24.33 -31.34
C LEU A 705 -1.43 24.52 -29.84
N ALA A 706 -1.47 23.45 -29.07
CA ALA A 706 -1.27 23.52 -27.62
C ALA A 706 -0.51 22.30 -27.09
N GLY A 707 0.21 22.48 -25.99
CA GLY A 707 0.85 21.36 -25.31
C GLY A 707 1.45 21.75 -23.97
N CYS A 708 1.90 20.74 -23.22
CA CYS A 708 2.59 20.91 -21.96
C CYS A 708 3.98 20.26 -22.01
N SER A 709 5.03 20.89 -21.46
CA SER A 709 6.37 20.29 -21.36
C SER A 709 6.91 19.87 -22.72
N ALA A 710 7.30 18.60 -22.89
CA ALA A 710 7.67 18.01 -24.18
C ALA A 710 6.61 18.25 -25.27
N GLY A 711 5.31 18.25 -24.92
CA GLY A 711 4.24 18.56 -25.85
C GLY A 711 4.21 20.02 -26.31
N ALA A 712 4.59 20.97 -25.45
CA ALA A 712 4.74 22.37 -25.84
C ALA A 712 5.96 22.54 -26.77
N ASN A 713 7.04 21.81 -26.54
CA ASN A 713 8.17 21.75 -27.46
C ASN A 713 7.76 21.22 -28.85
N ILE A 714 6.96 20.14 -28.90
CA ILE A 714 6.37 19.63 -30.15
C ILE A 714 5.51 20.71 -30.81
N ALA A 715 4.59 21.34 -30.07
CA ALA A 715 3.70 22.37 -30.61
C ALA A 715 4.48 23.51 -31.29
N HIS A 716 5.57 23.99 -30.66
CA HIS A 716 6.46 25.00 -31.25
C HIS A 716 7.12 24.50 -32.53
N ASN A 717 7.78 23.34 -32.51
CA ASN A 717 8.48 22.81 -33.69
C ASN A 717 7.52 22.52 -34.86
N ILE A 718 6.28 22.13 -34.56
CA ILE A 718 5.23 21.99 -35.57
C ILE A 718 4.78 23.34 -36.13
N ALA A 719 4.65 24.37 -35.29
CA ALA A 719 4.38 25.73 -35.77
C ALA A 719 5.49 26.25 -36.69
N VAL A 720 6.75 25.97 -36.36
CA VAL A 720 7.90 26.28 -37.23
C VAL A 720 7.79 25.52 -38.55
N ARG A 721 7.49 24.22 -38.53
CA ARG A 721 7.28 23.41 -39.74
C ARG A 721 6.13 23.93 -40.60
N ALA A 722 5.08 24.47 -39.99
CA ALA A 722 3.93 25.05 -40.66
C ALA A 722 4.23 26.38 -41.37
N SER A 723 5.34 27.05 -41.06
CA SER A 723 5.76 28.28 -41.75
C SER A 723 6.25 28.05 -43.18
N ALA A 724 6.59 26.80 -43.54
CA ALA A 724 7.04 26.47 -44.89
C ALA A 724 5.91 26.68 -45.92
N ALA A 725 6.25 27.23 -47.08
CA ALA A 725 5.28 27.51 -48.13
C ALA A 725 4.55 26.22 -48.57
N GLY A 726 3.21 26.27 -48.59
CA GLY A 726 2.37 25.12 -48.96
C GLY A 726 2.29 23.99 -47.92
N ALA A 727 2.79 24.21 -46.70
CA ALA A 727 2.78 23.18 -45.65
C ALA A 727 1.36 22.85 -45.14
N LEU A 728 0.44 23.82 -45.15
CA LEU A 728 -0.97 23.65 -44.81
C LEU A 728 -1.85 23.95 -46.03
N PRO A 729 -3.02 23.28 -46.18
CA PRO A 729 -3.97 23.57 -47.26
C PRO A 729 -4.49 25.01 -47.24
N GLU A 730 -4.89 25.52 -48.40
CA GLU A 730 -5.56 26.83 -48.49
C GLU A 730 -6.86 26.83 -47.65
N GLY A 731 -7.06 27.89 -46.87
CA GLY A 731 -8.19 28.02 -45.94
C GLY A 731 -7.91 27.55 -44.50
N VAL A 732 -6.75 26.92 -44.24
CA VAL A 732 -6.33 26.53 -42.88
C VAL A 732 -5.42 27.61 -42.30
N THR A 733 -5.78 28.17 -41.14
CA THR A 733 -5.00 29.20 -40.45
C THR A 733 -4.70 28.80 -39.01
N LEU A 734 -3.41 28.85 -38.62
CA LEU A 734 -3.00 28.71 -37.23
C LEU A 734 -3.25 30.04 -36.51
N ARG A 735 -4.33 30.11 -35.74
CA ARG A 735 -4.74 31.31 -35.00
C ARG A 735 -3.92 31.51 -33.74
N GLY A 736 -3.53 30.43 -33.06
CA GLY A 736 -2.74 30.56 -31.83
C GLY A 736 -1.88 29.36 -31.45
N LEU A 737 -0.85 29.62 -30.65
CA LEU A 737 0.05 28.65 -30.04
C LEU A 737 0.07 28.82 -28.51
N ALA A 738 -0.37 27.82 -27.76
CA ALA A 738 -0.33 27.83 -26.29
C ALA A 738 0.73 26.86 -25.76
N LEU A 739 1.76 27.41 -25.12
CA LEU A 739 2.91 26.68 -24.59
C LEU A 739 2.86 26.67 -23.06
N VAL A 740 2.51 25.52 -22.48
CA VAL A 740 2.47 25.36 -21.03
C VAL A 740 3.77 24.71 -20.55
N HIS A 741 4.55 25.44 -19.74
CA HIS A 741 5.84 24.98 -19.19
C HIS A 741 6.75 24.32 -20.23
N PRO A 742 7.09 25.02 -21.34
CA PRO A 742 7.74 24.39 -22.48
C PRO A 742 9.09 23.76 -22.14
N TYR A 743 9.31 22.55 -22.64
CA TYR A 743 10.60 21.87 -22.54
C TYR A 743 11.60 22.50 -23.53
N PHE A 744 12.25 23.57 -23.10
CA PHE A 744 13.37 24.20 -23.80
C PHE A 744 14.61 24.21 -22.91
N SER A 745 15.77 24.25 -23.54
CA SER A 745 17.05 24.30 -22.85
C SER A 745 18.07 25.01 -23.76
N GLY A 746 19.32 25.04 -23.33
CA GLY A 746 20.43 25.58 -24.12
C GLY A 746 21.74 25.20 -23.44
N LYS A 747 22.89 25.45 -24.07
CA LYS A 747 24.17 25.16 -23.42
C LYS A 747 24.50 26.20 -22.34
N GLU A 748 24.39 27.48 -22.69
CA GLU A 748 24.59 28.62 -21.79
C GLU A 748 23.44 28.76 -20.80
N ALA A 749 23.74 28.90 -19.50
CA ALA A 749 22.72 29.08 -18.46
C ALA A 749 22.06 30.47 -18.56
N VAL A 750 20.75 30.54 -18.33
CA VAL A 750 19.97 31.80 -18.37
C VAL A 750 19.29 32.09 -17.04
N GLY A 751 19.30 33.35 -16.61
CA GLY A 751 18.60 33.80 -15.39
C GLY A 751 19.06 33.04 -14.14
N GLY A 752 18.10 32.53 -13.36
CA GLY A 752 18.33 31.71 -12.17
C GLY A 752 19.09 30.40 -12.40
N GLU A 753 19.22 29.92 -13.66
CA GLU A 753 19.92 28.66 -13.97
C GLU A 753 21.39 28.66 -13.54
N VAL A 754 22.01 29.84 -13.48
CA VAL A 754 23.43 30.01 -13.11
C VAL A 754 23.69 29.50 -11.68
N ALA A 755 22.68 29.53 -10.82
CA ALA A 755 22.80 29.08 -9.42
C ALA A 755 22.73 27.56 -9.25
N PHE A 756 22.35 26.79 -10.28
CA PHE A 756 22.06 25.35 -10.15
C PHE A 756 23.27 24.43 -10.39
N GLY A 757 24.43 24.99 -10.73
CA GLY A 757 25.66 24.24 -10.95
C GLY A 757 25.70 23.45 -12.27
N PRO A 758 26.89 22.93 -12.65
CA PRO A 758 27.10 22.27 -13.95
C PRO A 758 26.38 20.92 -14.09
N GLU A 759 26.11 20.22 -12.98
CA GLU A 759 25.51 18.88 -12.98
C GLU A 759 24.10 18.85 -13.59
N ILE A 760 23.31 19.91 -13.37
CA ILE A 760 21.94 20.03 -13.91
C ILE A 760 21.97 20.19 -15.43
N ARG A 761 22.94 20.94 -15.97
CA ARG A 761 23.15 21.08 -17.42
C ARG A 761 23.58 19.77 -18.04
N GLU A 762 24.51 19.06 -17.42
CA GLU A 762 24.94 17.74 -17.88
C GLU A 762 23.79 16.73 -17.85
N PHE A 763 22.90 16.80 -16.85
CA PHE A 763 21.69 15.99 -16.83
C PHE A 763 20.74 16.33 -17.99
N MET A 764 20.50 17.60 -18.27
CA MET A 764 19.69 18.03 -19.41
C MET A 764 20.30 17.60 -20.75
N ASP A 765 21.61 17.74 -20.93
CA ASP A 765 22.30 17.31 -22.14
C ASP A 765 22.22 15.79 -22.32
N ARG A 766 22.42 15.02 -21.24
CA ARG A 766 22.29 13.55 -21.25
C ARG A 766 20.86 13.11 -21.59
N THR A 767 19.84 13.73 -21.00
CA THR A 767 18.44 13.40 -21.28
C THR A 767 18.02 13.78 -22.70
N TRP A 768 18.51 14.90 -23.22
CA TRP A 768 18.29 15.29 -24.62
C TRP A 768 18.96 14.30 -25.60
N ARG A 769 20.22 13.94 -25.37
CA ARG A 769 20.94 12.89 -26.15
C ARG A 769 20.31 11.51 -26.03
N PHE A 770 19.58 11.25 -24.94
CA PHE A 770 18.84 10.01 -24.80
C PHE A 770 17.64 9.96 -25.74
N VAL A 771 16.89 11.05 -25.87
CA VAL A 771 15.66 11.11 -26.68
C VAL A 771 15.90 11.43 -28.16
N VAL A 772 17.07 11.94 -28.53
CA VAL A 772 17.46 12.26 -29.92
C VAL A 772 18.64 11.41 -30.39
N SER A 773 18.57 10.80 -31.57
CA SER A 773 19.68 9.99 -32.11
C SER A 773 20.86 10.83 -32.59
N GLU A 774 20.60 11.89 -33.36
CA GLU A 774 21.61 12.79 -33.93
C GLU A 774 21.35 14.21 -33.41
N THR A 775 22.22 14.67 -32.49
CA THR A 775 22.05 15.96 -31.83
C THR A 775 23.41 16.60 -31.47
N SER A 776 23.46 17.93 -31.58
CA SER A 776 24.53 18.75 -31.02
C SER A 776 24.48 18.81 -29.48
N GLY A 777 23.51 18.17 -28.84
CA GLY A 777 23.24 18.29 -27.40
C GLY A 777 22.27 19.43 -27.15
N LEU A 778 22.51 20.22 -26.11
CA LEU A 778 21.64 21.36 -25.81
C LEU A 778 21.70 22.51 -26.83
N ASP A 779 22.66 22.52 -27.76
CA ASP A 779 22.72 23.47 -28.89
C ASP A 779 21.84 23.03 -30.09
N ASP A 780 20.94 22.06 -29.89
CA ASP A 780 20.05 21.57 -30.94
C ASP A 780 18.88 22.55 -31.12
N PRO A 781 18.59 23.02 -32.36
CA PRO A 781 17.54 24.01 -32.58
C PRO A 781 16.14 23.54 -32.15
N ARG A 782 15.93 22.23 -31.98
CA ARG A 782 14.67 21.65 -31.51
C ARG A 782 14.44 21.84 -30.01
N VAL A 783 15.50 22.00 -29.21
CA VAL A 783 15.43 22.28 -27.77
C VAL A 783 15.85 23.70 -27.41
N ASP A 784 16.73 24.30 -28.21
CA ASP A 784 17.15 25.70 -28.14
C ASP A 784 16.69 26.46 -29.41
N PRO A 785 15.46 27.01 -29.40
CA PRO A 785 14.85 27.65 -30.57
C PRO A 785 15.52 28.96 -31.01
N PHE A 786 16.56 29.43 -30.30
CA PHE A 786 17.25 30.69 -30.57
C PHE A 786 18.78 30.55 -30.64
N VAL A 787 19.30 29.30 -30.69
CA VAL A 787 20.73 28.99 -30.67
C VAL A 787 21.55 29.67 -31.78
N ASN A 788 20.95 29.93 -32.94
CA ASN A 788 21.59 30.63 -34.06
C ASN A 788 20.57 31.45 -34.87
N ASP A 789 21.05 32.28 -35.80
CA ASP A 789 20.22 33.17 -36.60
C ASP A 789 19.15 32.43 -37.43
N ALA A 790 19.46 31.22 -37.91
CA ALA A 790 18.49 30.42 -38.66
C ALA A 790 17.34 29.93 -37.77
N ALA A 791 17.66 29.42 -36.58
CA ALA A 791 16.66 29.01 -35.58
C ALA A 791 15.84 30.22 -35.11
N ARG A 792 16.48 31.34 -34.81
CA ARG A 792 15.81 32.60 -34.43
C ARG A 792 14.84 33.06 -35.52
N LYS A 793 15.24 33.05 -36.79
CA LYS A 793 14.39 33.41 -37.92
C LYS A 793 13.22 32.44 -38.09
N ALA A 794 13.45 31.14 -37.88
CA ALA A 794 12.41 30.12 -37.94
C ALA A 794 11.35 30.33 -36.82
N SER A 795 11.81 30.61 -35.60
CA SER A 795 10.95 30.94 -34.46
C SER A 795 10.16 32.24 -34.66
N ALA A 796 10.78 33.28 -35.22
CA ALA A 796 10.11 34.53 -35.55
C ALA A 796 9.05 34.36 -36.67
N GLY A 797 9.26 33.40 -37.56
CA GLY A 797 8.43 33.11 -38.72
C GLY A 797 7.25 32.16 -38.47
N ILE A 798 6.98 31.76 -37.22
CA ILE A 798 5.81 30.92 -36.93
C ILE A 798 4.52 31.62 -37.41
N PRO A 799 3.61 30.93 -38.12
CA PRO A 799 2.45 31.55 -38.75
C PRO A 799 1.31 31.83 -37.76
N CYS A 800 1.51 31.52 -36.48
CA CYS A 800 0.53 31.78 -35.43
C CYS A 800 0.33 33.28 -35.27
N GLN A 801 -0.93 33.71 -35.14
CA GLN A 801 -1.23 35.12 -34.93
C GLN A 801 -1.09 35.52 -33.46
N ARG A 802 -1.19 34.54 -32.54
CA ARG A 802 -1.13 34.74 -31.10
C ARG A 802 -0.30 33.63 -30.45
N VAL A 803 0.53 33.95 -29.48
CA VAL A 803 1.30 32.98 -28.69
C VAL A 803 1.06 33.25 -27.22
N LEU A 804 0.68 32.22 -26.47
CA LEU A 804 0.57 32.25 -25.01
C LEU A 804 1.68 31.38 -24.41
N VAL A 805 2.49 31.94 -23.53
CA VAL A 805 3.50 31.21 -22.76
C VAL A 805 3.06 31.19 -21.29
N CYS A 806 2.86 29.99 -20.73
CA CYS A 806 2.52 29.80 -19.32
C CYS A 806 3.74 29.31 -18.54
N VAL A 807 4.03 29.97 -17.42
CA VAL A 807 5.22 29.75 -16.58
C VAL A 807 4.78 29.44 -15.15
N ALA A 808 5.40 28.43 -14.55
CA ALA A 808 5.25 28.09 -13.14
C ALA A 808 6.51 28.55 -12.37
N GLU A 809 6.32 29.31 -11.29
CA GLU A 809 7.42 29.89 -10.51
C GLU A 809 8.38 28.83 -9.94
N LYS A 810 7.83 27.71 -9.44
CA LYS A 810 8.64 26.61 -8.87
C LYS A 810 9.02 25.55 -9.90
N ASP A 811 8.83 25.82 -11.19
CA ASP A 811 9.38 24.97 -12.24
C ASP A 811 10.90 25.11 -12.27
N PHE A 812 11.55 24.36 -11.36
CA PHE A 812 12.98 24.42 -11.07
C PHE A 812 13.86 24.26 -12.31
N PHE A 813 13.39 23.49 -13.29
CA PHE A 813 14.17 23.15 -14.48
C PHE A 813 13.83 23.99 -15.71
N LEU A 814 12.57 24.42 -15.88
CA LEU A 814 12.10 24.99 -17.13
C LEU A 814 11.43 26.36 -16.98
N GLY A 815 11.20 26.85 -15.75
CA GLY A 815 10.55 28.14 -15.50
C GLY A 815 11.33 29.32 -16.11
N GLU A 816 12.62 29.42 -15.82
CA GLU A 816 13.52 30.43 -16.40
C GLU A 816 13.63 30.29 -17.93
N ARG A 817 13.57 29.06 -18.46
CA ARG A 817 13.58 28.81 -19.91
C ARG A 817 12.31 29.26 -20.60
N ALA A 818 11.16 29.11 -19.96
CA ALA A 818 9.91 29.61 -20.49
C ALA A 818 9.90 31.15 -20.54
N LEU A 819 10.42 31.82 -19.51
CA LEU A 819 10.60 33.28 -19.49
C LEU A 819 11.60 33.75 -20.55
N TRP A 820 12.74 33.05 -20.66
CA TRP A 820 13.75 33.30 -21.68
C TRP A 820 13.14 33.15 -23.09
N TYR A 821 12.41 32.08 -23.35
CA TYR A 821 11.74 31.86 -24.64
C TYR A 821 10.79 33.02 -24.98
N TYR A 822 9.98 33.48 -24.02
CA TYR A 822 9.09 34.62 -24.22
C TYR A 822 9.86 35.90 -24.58
N ARG A 823 10.96 36.19 -23.87
CA ARG A 823 11.82 37.37 -24.13
C ARG A 823 12.48 37.29 -25.50
N GLU A 824 13.04 36.13 -25.85
CA GLU A 824 13.73 35.92 -27.12
C GLU A 824 12.78 35.93 -28.32
N LEU A 825 11.59 35.34 -28.19
CA LEU A 825 10.58 35.38 -29.24
C LEU A 825 10.14 36.82 -29.51
N LYS A 826 9.94 37.62 -28.45
CA LYS A 826 9.66 39.06 -28.58
C LYS A 826 10.79 39.81 -29.27
N ALA A 827 12.05 39.52 -28.91
CA ALA A 827 13.23 40.14 -29.49
C ALA A 827 13.51 39.69 -30.94
N SER A 828 13.04 38.51 -31.33
CA SER A 828 13.23 37.94 -32.68
C SER A 828 12.47 38.67 -33.78
N GLY A 829 11.54 39.57 -33.43
CA GLY A 829 10.69 40.28 -34.38
C GLY A 829 9.42 39.52 -34.78
N TYR A 830 8.98 38.54 -33.98
CA TYR A 830 7.70 37.86 -34.16
C TYR A 830 6.56 38.89 -34.27
N ALA A 831 5.77 38.79 -35.34
CA ALA A 831 4.78 39.81 -35.72
C ALA A 831 3.40 39.64 -35.05
N GLY A 832 3.15 38.52 -34.37
CA GLY A 832 1.87 38.23 -33.72
C GLY A 832 1.76 38.78 -32.29
N GLU A 833 0.57 38.62 -31.69
CA GLU A 833 0.35 38.92 -30.27
C GLU A 833 1.10 37.91 -29.39
N LEU A 834 1.83 38.38 -28.39
CA LEU A 834 2.56 37.53 -27.47
C LEU A 834 2.10 37.81 -26.03
N GLU A 835 1.60 36.78 -25.36
CA GLU A 835 1.05 36.83 -24.01
C GLU A 835 1.88 35.95 -23.06
N LEU A 836 2.15 36.48 -21.86
CA LEU A 836 2.79 35.76 -20.77
C LEU A 836 1.77 35.54 -19.65
N PHE A 837 1.81 34.36 -19.04
CA PHE A 837 1.02 34.05 -17.86
C PHE A 837 1.90 33.32 -16.85
N GLU A 838 2.27 34.01 -15.77
CA GLU A 838 3.12 33.49 -14.71
C GLU A 838 2.28 33.15 -13.50
N GLN A 839 2.56 32.01 -12.85
CA GLN A 839 1.83 31.56 -11.68
C GLN A 839 2.77 31.26 -10.52
N GLU A 840 2.50 31.91 -9.41
CA GLU A 840 3.27 31.81 -8.17
C GLU A 840 2.99 30.49 -7.43
N GLY A 841 4.01 29.96 -6.79
CA GLY A 841 3.90 28.87 -5.82
C GLY A 841 3.64 27.46 -6.38
N VAL A 842 3.58 27.28 -7.71
CA VAL A 842 3.25 26.02 -8.38
C VAL A 842 4.43 25.38 -9.11
N ASP A 843 4.47 24.05 -9.16
CA ASP A 843 5.54 23.25 -9.78
C ASP A 843 5.29 22.93 -11.27
N HIS A 844 6.27 22.30 -11.93
CA HIS A 844 6.14 21.85 -13.32
C HIS A 844 4.91 20.96 -13.54
N ALA A 845 4.11 21.30 -14.55
CA ALA A 845 2.93 20.55 -15.01
C ALA A 845 1.91 20.22 -13.90
N TYR A 846 1.85 21.06 -12.85
CA TYR A 846 1.02 20.87 -11.66
C TYR A 846 -0.48 20.64 -11.97
N HIS A 847 -0.99 21.21 -13.07
CA HIS A 847 -2.38 21.07 -13.50
C HIS A 847 -2.77 19.63 -13.85
N PHE A 848 -1.81 18.72 -14.08
CA PHE A 848 -2.12 17.29 -14.23
C PHE A 848 -2.15 16.51 -12.92
N ASN A 849 -1.53 17.03 -11.87
CA ASN A 849 -1.45 16.39 -10.55
C ASN A 849 -2.64 16.80 -9.67
N ALA A 850 -3.14 18.02 -9.84
CA ALA A 850 -4.31 18.56 -9.14
C ALA A 850 -5.10 19.49 -10.07
N LEU A 851 -5.91 18.91 -10.98
CA LEU A 851 -6.74 19.64 -11.96
C LEU A 851 -7.69 20.66 -11.32
N GLU A 852 -8.04 20.43 -10.07
CA GLU A 852 -8.97 21.19 -9.23
C GLU A 852 -8.31 22.25 -8.34
N SER A 853 -6.97 22.36 -8.33
CA SER A 853 -6.32 23.44 -7.60
C SER A 853 -6.77 24.79 -8.18
N GLU A 854 -6.83 25.83 -7.35
CA GLU A 854 -7.25 27.15 -7.84
C GLU A 854 -6.36 27.62 -8.98
N GLN A 855 -5.07 27.35 -8.88
CA GLN A 855 -4.08 27.64 -9.90
C GLN A 855 -4.30 26.84 -11.19
N ALA A 856 -4.77 25.58 -11.10
CA ALA A 856 -4.98 24.75 -12.29
C ALA A 856 -6.23 25.21 -13.05
N VAL A 857 -7.27 25.57 -12.29
CA VAL A 857 -8.48 26.19 -12.84
C VAL A 857 -8.11 27.51 -13.53
N GLU A 858 -7.35 28.37 -12.88
CA GLU A 858 -6.91 29.67 -13.42
C GLU A 858 -6.16 29.53 -14.75
N LEU A 859 -5.17 28.63 -14.80
CA LEU A 859 -4.44 28.31 -16.04
C LEU A 859 -5.39 27.86 -17.14
N GLN A 860 -6.33 27.01 -16.81
CA GLN A 860 -7.31 26.51 -17.75
C GLN A 860 -8.25 27.62 -18.23
N GLU A 861 -8.69 28.54 -17.37
CA GLU A 861 -9.49 29.71 -17.79
C GLU A 861 -8.69 30.59 -18.74
N ARG A 862 -7.40 30.76 -18.47
CA ARG A 862 -6.51 31.54 -19.32
C ARG A 862 -6.40 30.94 -20.72
N ILE A 863 -6.23 29.63 -20.83
CA ILE A 863 -6.18 28.91 -22.11
C ILE A 863 -7.54 28.97 -22.82
N VAL A 864 -8.64 28.81 -22.10
CA VAL A 864 -10.00 28.93 -22.65
C VAL A 864 -10.25 30.34 -23.20
N ALA A 865 -9.87 31.39 -22.46
CA ALA A 865 -9.96 32.77 -22.91
C ALA A 865 -9.09 33.02 -24.15
N PHE A 866 -7.89 32.42 -24.18
CA PHE A 866 -7.00 32.47 -25.33
C PHE A 866 -7.63 31.87 -26.59
N VAL A 867 -8.32 30.72 -26.50
CA VAL A 867 -8.99 30.07 -27.65
C VAL A 867 -10.25 30.81 -28.11
N LYS A 868 -10.98 31.43 -27.17
CA LYS A 868 -12.24 32.13 -27.49
C LYS A 868 -12.04 33.48 -28.17
N LYS A 869 -10.93 34.17 -27.88
CA LYS A 869 -10.53 35.46 -28.49
C LYS A 869 -9.90 35.24 -29.87
#